data_AF-A0ABD5MEI7-F1
#
_entry.id   AF-A0ABD5MEI7-F1
#
_cell.length_a   1.000
_cell.length_b   1.000
_cell.length_c   1.000
_cell.angle_alpha   90.00
_cell.angle_beta   90.00
_cell.angle_gamma   90.00
#
_symmetry.space_group_name_H-M   'P 1'
#
loop_
_entity.id
_entity.type
_entity.pdbx_description
1 polymer ?
#
loop_
_entity_poly.entity_id
_entity_poly.type
_entity_poly.pdbx_seq_one_letter_code
_entity_poly.pdbx_strand_id
1 'polypeptide(L)'
;MGLDDDAREYHREDPPGKIEISTTKPTNTQRDLSLAYSPGVAAPCRDIDADANRAYEYTAKGNLVGVVSNGSAVLGLGDIGAQASKPVMEGKGVLFKRFADIDVFDVELDLDDPGEIVDTVRAMEPTFGGINLEDIKAPECFEVESRLREEVDIPVFHDDQHGTAIISGAALLNAADVVGKELDDLNVVFSGAGASAIATARFYTSLGVRKENIVMCDSSGVIGTDRENLNEFKSEFATDTDDDTLEDAMDGADVFVGLSVGGIVSQEMVASMAENPIVFAMANPDPEISYEDAKAARDDTVIMATGRSDYPNQVNNVLGFPFIFRGALDVRATEINEEMKRAAAEALADLARQDVPDAVVKAYGDQPLQFGPDYVIPKPLDPRVLFEVAPAVAAAAMESGSARTEVDLEAYEERLEARLGKSREMMRVVLNKAKSDPKRVALAEGSDEKMIRAAYQMQEQGIAHPVLVGDADEIVATAADLGLDFQPEVADPWDGDWDDYADRLYELRQREGITKREAHELVRGDSNYLASVMVEQGDADAMLTGLTHHYPSALRPPLSIIGTAPDAEYAAGVYMLTFKNRVIFAADTTVNLDPDADVLAEITKHTGELARRFNVEPRAAMLSYSNFGSVDNDGTRKIRDAVESLHGDDDVDFPVDGEMQADTAVVEDILNGTYEFSELDEPANVLVFPNLEAGNIGYKLLQRLGGAEAIGPMLVGMDKPVHVLQRGDEVKDIVNLAGVAVVDAQE
;
A
#
# COMPACT_ATOMS: atom_id res chain seq x y z
N MET A 1 15.56 -13.03 25.41
CA MET A 1 15.86 -13.93 24.29
C MET A 1 16.64 -13.10 23.28
N GLY A 2 17.58 -13.70 22.57
CA GLY A 2 18.23 -13.02 21.44
C GLY A 2 17.39 -13.15 20.17
N LEU A 3 17.70 -12.38 19.13
CA LEU A 3 17.01 -12.45 17.83
C LEU A 3 16.94 -13.89 17.27
N ASP A 4 18.01 -14.68 17.46
CA ASP A 4 18.05 -16.08 17.05
C ASP A 4 17.00 -16.96 17.75
N ASP A 5 16.74 -16.73 19.04
CA ASP A 5 15.76 -17.51 19.80
C ASP A 5 14.34 -17.12 19.40
N ASP A 6 14.11 -15.82 19.20
CA ASP A 6 12.83 -15.28 18.72
C ASP A 6 12.52 -15.81 17.30
N ALA A 7 13.51 -15.85 16.41
CA ALA A 7 13.37 -16.43 15.07
C ALA A 7 13.06 -17.93 15.12
N ARG A 8 13.75 -18.70 15.97
CA ARG A 8 13.47 -20.15 16.13
C ARG A 8 12.08 -20.41 16.69
N GLU A 9 11.61 -19.56 17.60
CA GLU A 9 10.25 -19.69 18.15
C GLU A 9 9.21 -19.31 17.10
N TYR A 10 9.40 -18.18 16.39
CA TYR A 10 8.55 -17.76 15.27
C TYR A 10 8.32 -18.88 14.24
N HIS A 11 9.36 -19.66 13.91
CA HIS A 11 9.26 -20.80 12.99
C HIS A 11 8.63 -22.07 13.60
N ARG A 12 8.62 -22.20 14.94
CA ARG A 12 8.14 -23.39 15.67
C ARG A 12 6.69 -23.25 16.13
N GLU A 13 6.22 -22.02 16.34
CA GLU A 13 4.85 -21.74 16.74
C GLU A 13 3.85 -22.51 15.87
N ASP A 14 2.78 -23.05 16.47
CA ASP A 14 1.84 -23.91 15.78
C ASP A 14 0.86 -23.08 14.93
N PRO A 15 0.67 -23.42 13.63
CA PRO A 15 1.33 -24.49 12.88
C PRO A 15 2.78 -24.13 12.47
N PRO A 16 3.75 -25.07 12.55
CA PRO A 16 5.15 -24.79 12.20
C PRO A 16 5.35 -24.39 10.72
N GLY A 17 6.41 -23.62 10.46
CA GLY A 17 6.68 -23.05 9.15
C GLY A 17 6.00 -21.71 8.94
N LYS A 18 6.07 -21.16 7.73
CA LYS A 18 5.57 -19.80 7.44
C LYS A 18 4.45 -19.75 6.40
N ILE A 19 4.05 -20.88 5.84
CA ILE A 19 3.10 -20.97 4.74
C ILE A 19 2.03 -22.05 5.01
N GLU A 20 0.84 -21.82 4.49
CA GLU A 20 -0.26 -22.80 4.48
C GLU A 20 -1.02 -22.75 3.15
N ILE A 21 -1.72 -23.84 2.82
CA ILE A 21 -2.64 -23.88 1.67
C ILE A 21 -4.06 -23.68 2.19
N SER A 22 -4.76 -22.67 1.65
CA SER A 22 -6.15 -22.41 1.95
C SER A 22 -7.06 -22.63 0.74
N THR A 23 -8.33 -22.93 0.97
CA THR A 23 -9.32 -23.08 -0.10
C THR A 23 -9.93 -21.72 -0.45
N THR A 24 -10.04 -21.41 -1.74
CA THR A 24 -10.59 -20.12 -2.23
C THR A 24 -12.08 -20.19 -2.60
N LYS A 25 -12.64 -21.40 -2.69
CA LYS A 25 -14.05 -21.65 -3.02
C LYS A 25 -14.73 -22.39 -1.86
N PRO A 26 -16.05 -22.20 -1.65
CA PRO A 26 -16.79 -22.96 -0.66
C PRO A 26 -16.60 -24.47 -0.83
N THR A 27 -16.54 -25.20 0.27
CA THR A 27 -16.41 -26.68 0.31
C THR A 27 -17.32 -27.32 1.38
N ASN A 28 -18.35 -26.60 1.80
CA ASN A 28 -19.15 -26.93 2.97
C ASN A 28 -20.36 -27.83 2.65
N THR A 29 -20.83 -27.82 1.40
CA THR A 29 -22.00 -28.59 0.98
C THR A 29 -21.65 -29.72 0.02
N GLN A 30 -22.58 -30.68 -0.14
CA GLN A 30 -22.45 -31.72 -1.17
C GLN A 30 -22.34 -31.12 -2.57
N ARG A 31 -23.06 -30.02 -2.84
CA ARG A 31 -22.99 -29.31 -4.11
C ARG A 31 -21.60 -28.73 -4.32
N ASP A 32 -21.04 -28.07 -3.31
CA ASP A 32 -19.69 -27.51 -3.36
C ASP A 32 -18.64 -28.58 -3.69
N LEU A 33 -18.68 -29.71 -2.98
CA LEU A 33 -17.76 -30.83 -3.25
C LEU A 33 -17.94 -31.43 -4.65
N SER A 34 -19.17 -31.47 -5.16
CA SER A 34 -19.44 -31.95 -6.52
C SER A 34 -18.92 -31.02 -7.62
N LEU A 35 -18.73 -29.73 -7.30
CA LEU A 35 -18.15 -28.72 -8.20
C LEU A 35 -16.62 -28.71 -8.08
N ALA A 36 -16.10 -28.69 -6.84
CA ALA A 36 -14.68 -28.69 -6.56
C ALA A 36 -13.98 -30.00 -6.99
N TYR A 37 -14.71 -31.11 -7.00
CA TYR A 37 -14.20 -32.41 -7.39
C TYR A 37 -15.17 -33.16 -8.31
N SER A 38 -15.18 -34.49 -8.23
CA SER A 38 -16.04 -35.31 -9.10
C SER A 38 -17.53 -35.14 -8.76
N PRO A 39 -18.40 -35.03 -9.80
CA PRO A 39 -18.11 -35.09 -11.23
C PRO A 39 -17.80 -33.73 -11.89
N GLY A 40 -18.02 -32.59 -11.23
CA GLY A 40 -17.97 -31.26 -11.82
C GLY A 40 -16.62 -30.84 -12.37
N VAL A 41 -15.53 -31.19 -11.68
CA VAL A 41 -14.14 -30.89 -12.08
C VAL A 41 -13.78 -31.40 -13.48
N ALA A 42 -14.50 -32.39 -14.00
CA ALA A 42 -14.27 -32.92 -15.35
C ALA A 42 -14.57 -31.90 -16.46
N ALA A 43 -15.39 -30.87 -16.20
CA ALA A 43 -15.68 -29.82 -17.18
C ALA A 43 -14.43 -28.96 -17.48
N PRO A 44 -13.81 -28.27 -16.50
CA PRO A 44 -12.59 -27.49 -16.76
C PRO A 44 -11.43 -28.36 -17.28
N CYS A 45 -11.30 -29.63 -16.87
CA CYS A 45 -10.26 -30.50 -17.42
C CYS A 45 -10.42 -30.74 -18.94
N ARG A 46 -11.65 -30.96 -19.44
CA ARG A 46 -11.89 -31.14 -20.88
C ARG A 46 -11.67 -29.85 -21.66
N ASP A 47 -11.99 -28.72 -21.04
CA ASP A 47 -11.76 -27.40 -21.62
C ASP A 47 -10.27 -27.10 -21.77
N ILE A 48 -9.45 -27.47 -20.78
CA ILE A 48 -7.97 -27.36 -20.84
C ILE A 48 -7.37 -28.36 -21.83
N ASP A 49 -7.89 -29.59 -21.91
CA ASP A 49 -7.47 -30.58 -22.92
C ASP A 49 -7.72 -30.08 -24.36
N ALA A 50 -8.79 -29.30 -24.57
CA ALA A 50 -9.09 -28.68 -25.84
C ALA A 50 -8.23 -27.42 -26.12
N ASP A 51 -7.92 -26.62 -25.10
CA ASP A 51 -7.05 -25.44 -25.16
C ASP A 51 -6.28 -25.26 -23.86
N ALA A 52 -4.97 -25.52 -23.90
CA ALA A 52 -4.09 -25.45 -22.74
C ALA A 52 -4.06 -24.06 -22.08
N ASN A 53 -4.33 -22.98 -22.84
CA ASN A 53 -4.37 -21.62 -22.29
C ASN A 53 -5.50 -21.41 -21.28
N ARG A 54 -6.56 -22.23 -21.32
CA ARG A 54 -7.65 -22.17 -20.34
C ARG A 54 -7.22 -22.61 -18.94
N ALA A 55 -6.00 -23.14 -18.78
CA ALA A 55 -5.40 -23.34 -17.47
C ALA A 55 -5.30 -22.02 -16.68
N TYR A 56 -5.05 -20.89 -17.35
CA TYR A 56 -5.04 -19.57 -16.70
C TYR A 56 -6.44 -19.07 -16.30
N GLU A 57 -7.51 -19.67 -16.82
CA GLU A 57 -8.90 -19.33 -16.49
C GLU A 57 -9.41 -20.19 -15.32
N TYR A 58 -9.11 -21.49 -15.33
CA TYR A 58 -9.72 -22.46 -14.40
C TYR A 58 -8.82 -22.91 -13.26
N THR A 59 -7.56 -22.46 -13.21
CA THR A 59 -6.60 -22.90 -12.19
C THR A 59 -5.85 -21.71 -11.59
N ALA A 60 -5.09 -21.98 -10.52
CA ALA A 60 -4.23 -20.99 -9.89
C ALA A 60 -2.99 -20.62 -10.73
N LYS A 61 -2.74 -21.26 -11.89
CA LYS A 61 -1.52 -21.08 -12.71
C LYS A 61 -1.20 -19.59 -12.94
N GLY A 62 -2.19 -18.75 -13.23
CA GLY A 62 -1.98 -17.32 -13.49
C GLY A 62 -1.50 -16.49 -12.29
N ASN A 63 -1.55 -17.03 -11.07
CA ASN A 63 -1.12 -16.34 -9.85
C ASN A 63 -0.07 -17.12 -9.05
N LEU A 64 0.39 -18.27 -9.55
CA LEU A 64 1.23 -19.21 -8.82
C LEU A 64 2.67 -19.17 -9.32
N VAL A 65 3.61 -18.83 -8.44
CA VAL A 65 5.05 -18.82 -8.73
C VAL A 65 5.75 -20.00 -8.04
N GLY A 66 6.68 -20.64 -8.76
CA GLY A 66 7.58 -21.62 -8.17
C GLY A 66 8.86 -20.94 -7.69
N VAL A 67 9.11 -20.92 -6.38
CA VAL A 67 10.41 -20.50 -5.83
C VAL A 67 11.31 -21.73 -5.80
N VAL A 68 12.29 -21.79 -6.70
CA VAL A 68 13.13 -22.97 -6.92
C VAL A 68 14.55 -22.71 -6.45
N SER A 69 15.07 -23.60 -5.62
CA SER A 69 16.46 -23.56 -5.14
C SER A 69 17.02 -24.97 -4.98
N ASN A 70 18.35 -25.12 -5.06
CA ASN A 70 19.05 -26.32 -4.58
C ASN A 70 19.80 -26.10 -3.26
N GLY A 71 19.77 -24.88 -2.71
CA GLY A 71 20.41 -24.52 -1.46
C GLY A 71 21.94 -24.45 -1.51
N SER A 72 22.51 -24.27 -2.71
CA SER A 72 23.96 -24.25 -2.92
C SER A 72 24.62 -22.89 -2.66
N ALA A 73 23.84 -21.82 -2.50
CA ALA A 73 24.33 -20.47 -2.21
C ALA A 73 23.41 -19.69 -1.26
N VAL A 74 22.98 -20.29 -0.15
CA VAL A 74 21.99 -19.69 0.75
C VAL A 74 22.58 -18.52 1.53
N LEU A 75 22.15 -17.30 1.21
CA LEU A 75 22.60 -16.08 1.88
C LEU A 75 24.15 -16.02 2.00
N GLY A 76 24.67 -15.63 3.16
CA GLY A 76 26.10 -15.73 3.50
C GLY A 76 26.53 -17.10 4.06
N LEU A 77 25.65 -18.10 4.08
CA LEU A 77 25.93 -19.44 4.63
C LEU A 77 26.57 -20.37 3.60
N GLY A 78 26.41 -20.06 2.31
CA GLY A 78 26.93 -20.86 1.21
C GLY A 78 26.11 -22.14 0.97
N ASP A 79 26.81 -23.21 0.62
CA ASP A 79 26.19 -24.50 0.32
C ASP A 79 25.79 -25.24 1.61
N ILE A 80 24.51 -25.16 1.95
CA ILE A 80 23.91 -25.84 3.11
C ILE A 80 22.89 -26.91 2.70
N GLY A 81 22.67 -27.07 1.40
CA GLY A 81 21.77 -28.04 0.79
C GLY A 81 20.29 -27.68 0.84
N ALA A 82 19.53 -28.33 -0.04
CA ALA A 82 18.11 -28.11 -0.30
C ALA A 82 17.24 -28.08 0.98
N GLN A 83 17.38 -29.06 1.88
CA GLN A 83 16.52 -29.11 3.06
C GLN A 83 16.78 -27.94 4.05
N ALA A 84 18.02 -27.48 4.15
CA ALA A 84 18.38 -26.39 5.05
C ALA A 84 18.01 -25.02 4.48
N SER A 85 17.84 -24.89 3.15
CA SER A 85 17.39 -23.65 2.50
C SER A 85 15.88 -23.40 2.66
N LYS A 86 15.08 -24.42 2.96
CA LYS A 86 13.62 -24.34 3.07
C LYS A 86 13.09 -23.15 3.88
N PRO A 87 13.61 -22.81 5.07
CA PRO A 87 13.15 -21.62 5.79
C PRO A 87 13.32 -20.32 4.98
N VAL A 88 14.36 -20.20 4.15
CA VAL A 88 14.55 -19.02 3.28
C VAL A 88 13.51 -19.02 2.15
N MET A 89 13.28 -20.17 1.52
CA MET A 89 12.31 -20.32 0.42
C MET A 89 10.86 -20.06 0.86
N GLU A 90 10.44 -20.61 2.00
CA GLU A 90 9.15 -20.26 2.62
C GLU A 90 9.07 -18.75 2.91
N GLY A 91 10.19 -18.13 3.27
CA GLY A 91 10.31 -16.69 3.47
C GLY A 91 10.00 -15.90 2.20
N LYS A 92 10.57 -16.30 1.06
CA LYS A 92 10.25 -15.70 -0.25
C LYS A 92 8.76 -15.84 -0.57
N GLY A 93 8.17 -17.00 -0.26
CA GLY A 93 6.72 -17.22 -0.39
C GLY A 93 5.89 -16.22 0.42
N VAL A 94 6.26 -15.96 1.67
CA VAL A 94 5.60 -14.94 2.51
C VAL A 94 5.70 -13.55 1.87
N LEU A 95 6.87 -13.17 1.34
CA LEU A 95 7.09 -11.85 0.74
C LEU A 95 6.25 -11.68 -0.54
N PHE A 96 6.25 -12.66 -1.44
CA PHE A 96 5.38 -12.69 -2.63
C PHE A 96 3.91 -12.50 -2.25
N LYS A 97 3.43 -13.26 -1.26
CA LYS A 97 2.03 -13.21 -0.85
C LYS A 97 1.67 -11.88 -0.18
N ARG A 98 2.53 -11.39 0.71
CA ARG A 98 2.27 -10.19 1.52
C ARG A 98 2.28 -8.90 0.71
N PHE A 99 3.20 -8.79 -0.26
CA PHE A 99 3.44 -7.54 -0.99
C PHE A 99 2.76 -7.49 -2.35
N ALA A 100 2.52 -8.64 -3.00
CA ALA A 100 2.00 -8.69 -4.36
C ALA A 100 0.80 -9.64 -4.54
N ASP A 101 0.27 -10.24 -3.46
CA ASP A 101 -0.80 -11.24 -3.50
C ASP A 101 -0.51 -12.39 -4.48
N ILE A 102 0.76 -12.81 -4.56
CA ILE A 102 1.21 -13.93 -5.38
C ILE A 102 1.26 -15.19 -4.53
N ASP A 103 0.66 -16.27 -5.02
CA ASP A 103 0.72 -17.58 -4.37
C ASP A 103 2.03 -18.27 -4.76
N VAL A 104 2.64 -18.97 -3.81
CA VAL A 104 3.95 -19.60 -4.03
C VAL A 104 3.94 -21.05 -3.57
N PHE A 105 4.57 -21.91 -4.36
CA PHE A 105 5.17 -23.14 -3.85
C PHE A 105 6.69 -23.00 -3.86
N ASP A 106 7.29 -23.26 -2.72
CA ASP A 106 8.71 -23.44 -2.57
C ASP A 106 9.11 -24.87 -2.98
N VAL A 107 10.17 -24.97 -3.78
CA VAL A 107 10.63 -26.20 -4.44
C VAL A 107 12.14 -26.34 -4.23
N GLU A 108 12.50 -27.07 -3.17
CA GLU A 108 13.89 -27.40 -2.87
C GLU A 108 14.34 -28.67 -3.60
N LEU A 109 15.25 -28.53 -4.57
CA LEU A 109 15.77 -29.63 -5.38
C LEU A 109 17.11 -30.13 -4.83
N ASP A 110 17.17 -31.38 -4.39
CA ASP A 110 18.42 -32.05 -3.98
C ASP A 110 19.20 -32.53 -5.22
N LEU A 111 19.62 -31.57 -6.06
CA LEU A 111 20.32 -31.78 -7.34
C LEU A 111 21.48 -30.78 -7.48
N ASP A 112 22.64 -31.29 -7.87
CA ASP A 112 23.86 -30.50 -8.12
C ASP A 112 24.06 -30.14 -9.60
N ASP A 113 23.56 -30.98 -10.52
CA ASP A 113 23.77 -30.82 -11.95
C ASP A 113 22.82 -29.75 -12.53
N PRO A 114 23.33 -28.71 -13.20
CA PRO A 114 22.51 -27.66 -13.82
C PRO A 114 21.48 -28.21 -14.80
N GLY A 115 21.84 -29.24 -15.58
CA GLY A 115 20.95 -29.84 -16.57
C GLY A 115 19.79 -30.58 -15.92
N GLU A 116 20.04 -31.35 -14.86
CA GLU A 116 18.99 -32.03 -14.10
C GLU A 116 18.03 -31.03 -13.43
N ILE A 117 18.54 -29.90 -12.94
CA ILE A 117 17.72 -28.81 -12.41
C ILE A 117 16.83 -28.23 -13.51
N VAL A 118 17.40 -27.87 -14.67
CA VAL A 118 16.66 -27.33 -15.83
C VAL A 118 15.56 -28.29 -16.27
N ASP A 119 15.88 -29.56 -16.48
CA ASP A 119 14.93 -30.58 -16.92
C ASP A 119 13.77 -30.76 -15.92
N THR A 120 14.08 -30.70 -14.62
CA THR A 120 13.09 -30.83 -13.54
C THR A 120 12.15 -29.62 -13.50
N VAL A 121 12.69 -28.40 -13.53
CA VAL A 121 11.90 -27.16 -13.51
C VAL A 121 11.03 -27.06 -14.76
N ARG A 122 11.59 -27.36 -15.93
CA ARG A 122 10.86 -27.39 -17.19
C ARG A 122 9.69 -28.38 -17.15
N ALA A 123 9.87 -29.56 -16.56
CA ALA A 123 8.78 -30.54 -16.43
C ALA A 123 7.63 -30.04 -15.53
N MET A 124 7.89 -29.10 -14.63
CA MET A 124 6.90 -28.50 -13.73
C MET A 124 6.19 -27.27 -14.31
N GLU A 125 6.64 -26.76 -15.46
CA GLU A 125 6.09 -25.57 -16.14
C GLU A 125 4.55 -25.54 -16.20
N PRO A 126 3.81 -26.65 -16.47
CA PRO A 126 2.35 -26.60 -16.50
C PRO A 126 1.70 -26.08 -15.21
N THR A 127 2.35 -26.26 -14.05
CA THR A 127 1.86 -25.84 -12.73
C THR A 127 1.93 -24.33 -12.53
N PHE A 128 3.02 -23.71 -12.96
CA PHE A 128 3.39 -22.36 -12.55
C PHE A 128 3.10 -21.31 -13.63
N GLY A 129 2.81 -20.08 -13.20
CA GLY A 129 2.73 -18.90 -14.04
C GLY A 129 4.08 -18.20 -14.21
N GLY A 130 5.05 -18.49 -13.34
CA GLY A 130 6.43 -17.99 -13.39
C GLY A 130 7.34 -18.75 -12.43
N ILE A 131 8.65 -18.67 -12.64
CA ILE A 131 9.67 -19.33 -11.84
C ILE A 131 10.64 -18.30 -11.28
N ASN A 132 10.80 -18.28 -9.96
CA ASN A 132 11.81 -17.52 -9.26
C ASN A 132 12.95 -18.45 -8.84
N LEU A 133 14.13 -18.32 -9.46
CA LEU A 133 15.34 -19.04 -9.07
C LEU A 133 16.00 -18.32 -7.89
N GLU A 134 16.44 -19.09 -6.89
CA GLU A 134 16.98 -18.55 -5.64
C GLU A 134 18.15 -19.40 -5.11
N ASP A 135 19.18 -18.75 -4.55
CA ASP A 135 20.26 -19.41 -3.81
C ASP A 135 20.96 -20.56 -4.58
N ILE A 136 21.18 -20.37 -5.89
CA ILE A 136 21.96 -21.29 -6.75
C ILE A 136 23.34 -20.67 -6.99
N LYS A 137 24.40 -21.44 -6.74
CA LYS A 137 25.79 -20.95 -6.85
C LYS A 137 26.18 -20.62 -8.30
N ALA A 138 27.14 -19.70 -8.43
CA ALA A 138 27.81 -19.41 -9.69
C ALA A 138 28.99 -20.39 -9.93
N PRO A 139 29.30 -20.75 -11.20
CA PRO A 139 28.69 -20.26 -12.44
C PRO A 139 27.39 -20.99 -12.86
N GLU A 140 26.99 -22.06 -12.17
CA GLU A 140 25.88 -22.92 -12.53
C GLU A 140 24.56 -22.16 -12.69
N CYS A 141 24.29 -21.16 -11.83
CA CYS A 141 23.09 -20.35 -11.90
C CYS A 141 22.89 -19.62 -13.23
N PHE A 142 23.97 -19.23 -13.93
CA PHE A 142 23.89 -18.60 -15.25
C PHE A 142 23.39 -19.57 -16.31
N GLU A 143 23.89 -20.81 -16.30
CA GLU A 143 23.44 -21.84 -17.22
C GLU A 143 21.98 -22.21 -16.96
N VAL A 144 21.61 -22.41 -15.69
CA VAL A 144 20.23 -22.74 -15.29
C VAL A 144 19.26 -21.65 -15.75
N GLU A 145 19.55 -20.38 -15.46
CA GLU A 145 18.67 -19.29 -15.85
C GLU A 145 18.57 -19.14 -17.38
N SER A 146 19.72 -19.10 -18.08
CA SER A 146 19.74 -18.90 -19.53
C SER A 146 18.97 -19.99 -20.26
N ARG A 147 19.18 -21.26 -19.87
CA ARG A 147 18.47 -22.38 -20.48
C ARG A 147 16.98 -22.35 -20.16
N LEU A 148 16.59 -22.08 -18.92
CA LEU A 148 15.17 -22.02 -18.57
C LEU A 148 14.46 -20.89 -19.33
N ARG A 149 15.06 -19.71 -19.44
CA ARG A 149 14.50 -18.61 -20.24
C ARG A 149 14.29 -18.98 -21.72
N GLU A 150 15.12 -19.85 -22.28
CA GLU A 150 15.00 -20.32 -23.67
C GLU A 150 14.05 -21.52 -23.83
N GLU A 151 13.92 -22.36 -22.80
CA GLU A 151 13.24 -23.66 -22.88
C GLU A 151 11.80 -23.67 -22.34
N VAL A 152 11.38 -22.67 -21.56
CA VAL A 152 10.00 -22.56 -21.02
C VAL A 152 9.26 -21.33 -21.55
N ASP A 153 7.93 -21.41 -21.53
CA ASP A 153 7.00 -20.39 -22.03
C ASP A 153 6.42 -19.51 -20.89
N ILE A 154 7.12 -19.39 -19.75
CA ILE A 154 6.73 -18.59 -18.59
C ILE A 154 7.93 -17.78 -18.07
N PRO A 155 7.73 -16.63 -17.40
CA PRO A 155 8.81 -15.79 -16.93
C PRO A 155 9.67 -16.52 -15.90
N VAL A 156 10.99 -16.49 -16.14
CA VAL A 156 12.03 -16.99 -15.24
C VAL A 156 12.87 -15.82 -14.78
N PHE A 157 13.09 -15.71 -13.47
CA PHE A 157 13.86 -14.62 -12.86
C PHE A 157 14.74 -15.19 -11.75
N HIS A 158 16.02 -14.83 -11.74
CA HIS A 158 16.93 -15.14 -10.65
C HIS A 158 17.10 -13.92 -9.74
N ASP A 159 16.60 -14.01 -8.51
CA ASP A 159 16.53 -12.83 -7.62
C ASP A 159 17.92 -12.35 -7.17
N ASP A 160 18.83 -13.25 -6.80
CA ASP A 160 20.19 -12.86 -6.38
C ASP A 160 21.02 -12.17 -7.48
N GLN A 161 20.63 -12.35 -8.75
CA GLN A 161 21.28 -11.71 -9.88
C GLN A 161 20.59 -10.38 -10.21
N HIS A 162 19.32 -10.47 -10.59
CA HIS A 162 18.61 -9.33 -11.18
C HIS A 162 17.92 -8.48 -10.12
N GLY A 163 17.48 -9.05 -9.01
CA GLY A 163 16.89 -8.30 -7.90
C GLY A 163 17.88 -7.26 -7.38
N THR A 164 19.09 -7.68 -7.03
CA THR A 164 20.14 -6.74 -6.57
C THR A 164 20.47 -5.69 -7.62
N ALA A 165 20.62 -6.09 -8.89
CA ALA A 165 20.92 -5.19 -9.99
C ALA A 165 19.86 -4.08 -10.17
N ILE A 166 18.57 -4.44 -10.14
CA ILE A 166 17.45 -3.51 -10.34
C ILE A 166 17.37 -2.52 -9.18
N ILE A 167 17.44 -3.02 -7.95
CA ILE A 167 17.30 -2.18 -6.74
C ILE A 167 18.51 -1.26 -6.59
N SER A 168 19.73 -1.75 -6.82
CA SER A 168 20.91 -0.89 -6.80
C SER A 168 20.93 0.08 -7.98
N GLY A 169 20.38 -0.30 -9.14
CA GLY A 169 20.22 0.58 -10.29
C GLY A 169 19.26 1.74 -10.03
N ALA A 170 18.13 1.48 -9.36
CA ALA A 170 17.21 2.53 -8.90
C ALA A 170 17.91 3.50 -7.94
N ALA A 171 18.66 2.97 -6.97
CA ALA A 171 19.47 3.79 -6.07
C ALA A 171 20.54 4.60 -6.83
N LEU A 172 21.18 4.03 -7.85
CA LEU A 172 22.18 4.70 -8.67
C LEU A 172 21.59 5.90 -9.43
N LEU A 173 20.43 5.73 -10.07
CA LEU A 173 19.74 6.80 -10.80
C LEU A 173 19.50 8.02 -9.90
N ASN A 174 19.00 7.78 -8.69
CA ASN A 174 18.74 8.83 -7.72
C ASN A 174 20.00 9.38 -7.07
N ALA A 175 20.98 8.54 -6.75
CA ALA A 175 22.24 8.98 -6.17
C ALA A 175 22.99 9.90 -7.14
N ALA A 176 23.03 9.55 -8.44
CA ALA A 176 23.63 10.35 -9.49
C ALA A 176 22.95 11.72 -9.63
N ASP A 177 21.61 11.76 -9.58
CA ASP A 177 20.81 13.00 -9.59
C ASP A 177 21.13 13.89 -8.37
N VAL A 178 21.15 13.31 -7.17
CA VAL A 178 21.46 14.03 -5.92
C VAL A 178 22.86 14.65 -5.93
N VAL A 179 23.86 13.97 -6.52
CA VAL A 179 25.23 14.52 -6.64
C VAL A 179 25.48 15.30 -7.93
N GLY A 180 24.48 15.41 -8.82
CA GLY A 180 24.56 16.15 -10.07
C GLY A 180 25.55 15.56 -11.10
N LYS A 181 25.62 14.23 -11.19
CA LYS A 181 26.49 13.50 -12.15
C LYS A 181 25.66 12.80 -13.23
N GLU A 182 26.14 12.81 -14.46
CA GLU A 182 25.54 12.07 -15.59
C GLU A 182 26.02 10.61 -15.57
N LEU A 183 25.13 9.65 -15.84
CA LEU A 183 25.44 8.22 -15.75
C LEU A 183 26.57 7.78 -16.71
N ASP A 184 26.62 8.35 -17.91
CA ASP A 184 27.61 7.99 -18.92
C ASP A 184 29.02 8.47 -18.57
N ASP A 185 29.16 9.47 -17.69
CA ASP A 185 30.45 9.98 -17.22
C ASP A 185 30.95 9.33 -15.92
N LEU A 186 30.16 8.44 -15.29
CA LEU A 186 30.56 7.77 -14.05
C LEU A 186 31.68 6.75 -14.28
N ASN A 187 32.70 6.78 -13.40
CA ASN A 187 33.68 5.71 -13.24
C ASN A 187 33.24 4.79 -12.09
N VAL A 188 33.00 3.51 -12.41
CA VAL A 188 32.36 2.56 -11.49
C VAL A 188 33.30 1.41 -11.19
N VAL A 189 33.56 1.17 -9.90
CA VAL A 189 34.40 0.08 -9.42
C VAL A 189 33.55 -0.96 -8.73
N PHE A 190 33.65 -2.20 -9.18
CA PHE A 190 33.02 -3.35 -8.54
C PHE A 190 34.04 -4.13 -7.70
N SER A 191 33.71 -4.40 -6.44
CA SER A 191 34.34 -5.46 -5.67
C SER A 191 33.46 -6.70 -5.69
N GLY A 192 33.95 -7.74 -6.36
CA GLY A 192 33.21 -8.96 -6.64
C GLY A 192 33.05 -9.19 -8.14
N ALA A 193 33.12 -10.46 -8.54
CA ALA A 193 32.97 -10.90 -9.93
C ALA A 193 32.13 -12.19 -10.02
N GLY A 194 31.18 -12.32 -9.09
CA GLY A 194 30.18 -13.38 -9.05
C GLY A 194 28.93 -13.02 -9.85
N ALA A 195 27.87 -13.82 -9.71
CA ALA A 195 26.65 -13.66 -10.49
C ALA A 195 25.97 -12.30 -10.31
N SER A 196 25.79 -11.87 -9.05
CA SER A 196 25.19 -10.56 -8.73
C SER A 196 26.00 -9.39 -9.28
N ALA A 197 27.35 -9.42 -9.16
CA ALA A 197 28.21 -8.34 -9.65
C ALA A 197 28.18 -8.20 -11.18
N ILE A 198 28.24 -9.32 -11.90
CA ILE A 198 28.19 -9.33 -13.37
C ILE A 198 26.80 -8.90 -13.87
N ALA A 199 25.73 -9.38 -13.24
CA ALA A 199 24.37 -8.96 -13.58
C ALA A 199 24.16 -7.45 -13.32
N THR A 200 24.65 -6.94 -12.19
CA THR A 200 24.58 -5.52 -11.84
C THR A 200 25.37 -4.64 -12.81
N ALA A 201 26.59 -5.04 -13.19
CA ALA A 201 27.40 -4.30 -14.17
C ALA A 201 26.74 -4.26 -15.56
N ARG A 202 26.15 -5.37 -16.02
CA ARG A 202 25.37 -5.41 -17.28
C ARG A 202 24.15 -4.49 -17.19
N PHE A 203 23.44 -4.52 -16.08
CA PHE A 203 22.26 -3.68 -15.88
C PHE A 203 22.62 -2.18 -15.81
N TYR A 204 23.70 -1.81 -15.10
CA TYR A 204 24.19 -0.42 -15.09
C TYR A 204 24.56 0.06 -16.49
N THR A 205 25.15 -0.83 -17.30
CA THR A 205 25.42 -0.54 -18.72
C THR A 205 24.12 -0.28 -19.48
N SER A 206 23.06 -1.05 -19.20
CA SER A 206 21.74 -0.87 -19.83
C SER A 206 21.03 0.43 -19.41
N LEU A 207 21.31 0.93 -18.20
CA LEU A 207 20.81 2.22 -17.71
C LEU A 207 21.52 3.42 -18.34
N GLY A 208 22.77 3.25 -18.79
CA GLY A 208 23.54 4.29 -19.48
C GLY A 208 25.00 4.42 -19.06
N VAL A 209 25.47 3.67 -18.06
CA VAL A 209 26.90 3.69 -17.68
C VAL A 209 27.73 3.12 -18.83
N ARG A 210 28.80 3.82 -19.22
CA ARG A 210 29.70 3.32 -20.27
C ARG A 210 30.46 2.10 -19.78
N LYS A 211 30.41 1.01 -20.55
CA LYS A 211 31.08 -0.26 -20.20
C LYS A 211 32.59 -0.08 -19.98
N GLU A 212 33.22 0.77 -20.77
CA GLU A 212 34.65 1.12 -20.65
C GLU A 212 35.02 1.83 -19.34
N ASN A 213 34.04 2.39 -18.62
CA ASN A 213 34.25 3.05 -17.33
C ASN A 213 33.99 2.11 -16.13
N ILE A 214 33.70 0.83 -16.37
CA ILE A 214 33.45 -0.16 -15.32
C ILE A 214 34.71 -1.00 -15.10
N VAL A 215 35.28 -0.92 -13.89
CA VAL A 215 36.41 -1.74 -13.46
C VAL A 215 35.91 -2.79 -12.47
N MET A 216 36.20 -4.07 -12.70
CA MET A 216 35.78 -5.16 -11.82
C MET A 216 36.99 -5.81 -11.13
N CYS A 217 36.88 -6.01 -9.82
CA CYS A 217 37.88 -6.70 -9.00
C CYS A 217 37.34 -8.04 -8.50
N ASP A 218 38.16 -9.07 -8.48
CA ASP A 218 37.86 -10.32 -7.78
C ASP A 218 38.89 -10.61 -6.67
N SER A 219 38.85 -11.81 -6.09
CA SER A 219 39.74 -12.21 -5.00
C SER A 219 41.25 -12.12 -5.32
N SER A 220 41.66 -11.94 -6.58
CA SER A 220 43.07 -11.77 -6.96
C SER A 220 43.41 -10.38 -7.50
N GLY A 221 42.52 -9.40 -7.36
CA GLY A 221 42.72 -8.02 -7.83
C GLY A 221 41.89 -7.68 -9.06
N VAL A 222 42.29 -6.63 -9.77
CA VAL A 222 41.59 -6.12 -10.97
C VAL A 222 41.52 -7.20 -12.06
N ILE A 223 40.41 -7.25 -12.80
CA ILE A 223 40.25 -8.12 -13.96
C ILE A 223 40.78 -7.38 -15.20
N GLY A 224 42.09 -7.48 -15.41
CA GLY A 224 42.78 -6.92 -16.57
C GLY A 224 42.63 -7.75 -17.85
N THR A 225 42.77 -7.13 -19.02
CA THR A 225 42.76 -7.83 -20.34
C THR A 225 43.95 -8.78 -20.54
N ASP A 226 45.03 -8.61 -19.78
CA ASP A 226 46.23 -9.44 -19.76
C ASP A 226 46.11 -10.67 -18.84
N ARG A 227 45.04 -10.76 -18.05
CA ARG A 227 44.84 -11.81 -17.04
C ARG A 227 44.40 -13.15 -17.65
N GLU A 228 45.19 -14.20 -17.40
CA GLU A 228 44.93 -15.55 -17.91
C GLU A 228 43.87 -16.33 -17.07
N ASN A 229 43.18 -17.29 -17.70
CA ASN A 229 42.21 -18.21 -17.08
C ASN A 229 40.91 -17.56 -16.53
N LEU A 230 40.47 -16.45 -17.12
CA LEU A 230 39.13 -15.92 -16.86
C LEU A 230 38.06 -16.82 -17.50
N ASN A 231 36.93 -16.99 -16.82
CA ASN A 231 35.74 -17.59 -17.45
C ASN A 231 35.12 -16.59 -18.43
N GLU A 232 34.19 -17.04 -19.28
CA GLU A 232 33.58 -16.19 -20.31
C GLU A 232 32.87 -14.97 -19.74
N PHE A 233 32.19 -15.12 -18.59
CA PHE A 233 31.43 -14.06 -17.93
C PHE A 233 32.34 -12.96 -17.36
N LYS A 234 33.46 -13.32 -16.71
CA LYS A 234 34.44 -12.36 -16.20
C LYS A 234 35.20 -11.66 -17.33
N SER A 235 35.47 -12.39 -18.41
CA SER A 235 36.18 -11.84 -19.58
C SER A 235 35.41 -10.71 -20.25
N GLU A 236 34.08 -10.67 -20.07
CA GLU A 236 33.23 -9.60 -20.59
C GLU A 236 33.58 -8.22 -20.00
N PHE A 237 33.97 -8.15 -18.73
CA PHE A 237 34.32 -6.93 -17.99
C PHE A 237 35.82 -6.79 -17.75
N ALA A 238 36.64 -7.50 -18.53
CA ALA A 238 38.09 -7.31 -18.48
C ALA A 238 38.45 -5.91 -19.01
N THR A 239 39.21 -5.15 -18.22
CA THR A 239 39.52 -3.75 -18.50
C THR A 239 41.00 -3.56 -18.86
N ASP A 240 41.30 -2.61 -19.73
CA ASP A 240 42.67 -2.21 -20.06
C ASP A 240 43.08 -1.05 -19.15
N THR A 241 43.61 -1.38 -17.96
CA THR A 241 44.07 -0.43 -16.94
C THR A 241 45.42 -0.87 -16.36
N ASP A 242 46.17 0.09 -15.80
CA ASP A 242 47.41 -0.15 -15.05
C ASP A 242 47.13 -0.46 -13.56
N ASP A 243 45.87 -0.43 -13.12
CA ASP A 243 45.47 -0.72 -11.72
C ASP A 243 45.58 -2.21 -11.40
N ASP A 244 46.25 -2.55 -10.30
CA ASP A 244 46.46 -3.94 -9.88
C ASP A 244 45.52 -4.35 -8.73
N THR A 245 45.19 -3.43 -7.84
CA THR A 245 44.44 -3.69 -6.61
C THR A 245 43.10 -2.94 -6.56
N LEU A 246 42.22 -3.34 -5.63
CA LEU A 246 40.98 -2.61 -5.37
C LEU A 246 41.25 -1.17 -4.91
N GLU A 247 42.32 -0.95 -4.13
CA GLU A 247 42.72 0.37 -3.66
C GLU A 247 43.09 1.28 -4.84
N ASP A 248 43.84 0.75 -5.81
CA ASP A 248 44.23 1.49 -7.02
C ASP A 248 42.99 1.84 -7.85
N ALA A 249 42.12 0.85 -8.10
CA ALA A 249 40.90 1.06 -8.90
C ALA A 249 39.94 2.08 -8.27
N MET A 250 39.87 2.18 -6.94
CA MET A 250 39.01 3.13 -6.24
C MET A 250 39.51 4.58 -6.29
N ASP A 251 40.80 4.82 -6.59
CA ASP A 251 41.35 6.18 -6.69
C ASP A 251 40.66 6.97 -7.82
N GLY A 252 39.99 8.07 -7.46
CA GLY A 252 39.22 8.89 -8.40
C GLY A 252 37.92 8.26 -8.94
N ALA A 253 37.50 7.10 -8.43
CA ALA A 253 36.23 6.49 -8.83
C ALA A 253 35.02 7.30 -8.34
N ASP A 254 33.95 7.36 -9.13
CA ASP A 254 32.70 8.04 -8.74
C ASP A 254 31.80 7.14 -7.91
N VAL A 255 31.79 5.84 -8.24
CA VAL A 255 30.90 4.84 -7.65
C VAL A 255 31.69 3.60 -7.26
N PHE A 256 31.48 3.14 -6.02
CA PHE A 256 31.91 1.83 -5.55
C PHE A 256 30.69 0.91 -5.38
N VAL A 257 30.76 -0.30 -5.91
CA VAL A 257 29.74 -1.34 -5.78
C VAL A 257 30.36 -2.61 -5.19
N GLY A 258 30.07 -2.85 -3.92
CA GLY A 258 30.49 -4.03 -3.17
C GLY A 258 29.44 -5.14 -3.22
N LEU A 259 29.82 -6.26 -3.84
CA LEU A 259 29.05 -7.50 -3.90
C LEU A 259 29.99 -8.68 -3.60
N SER A 260 30.69 -8.57 -2.47
CA SER A 260 31.84 -9.44 -2.13
C SER A 260 31.86 -9.85 -0.64
N VAL A 261 32.94 -9.52 0.08
CA VAL A 261 33.17 -9.93 1.47
C VAL A 261 33.25 -8.68 2.34
N GLY A 262 32.67 -8.74 3.54
CA GLY A 262 32.67 -7.62 4.48
C GLY A 262 34.05 -7.19 4.96
N GLY A 263 34.20 -5.90 5.27
CA GLY A 263 35.39 -5.30 5.90
C GLY A 263 36.64 -5.19 5.03
N ILE A 264 36.51 -5.24 3.70
CA ILE A 264 37.63 -5.16 2.75
C ILE A 264 37.95 -3.74 2.28
N VAL A 265 37.04 -2.78 2.47
CA VAL A 265 37.22 -1.37 2.09
C VAL A 265 37.56 -0.54 3.33
N SER A 266 38.59 0.31 3.24
CA SER A 266 39.00 1.20 4.32
C SER A 266 38.52 2.65 4.12
N GLN A 267 38.60 3.47 5.17
CA GLN A 267 38.28 4.90 5.07
C GLN A 267 39.21 5.61 4.08
N GLU A 268 40.48 5.20 3.99
CA GLU A 268 41.44 5.77 3.04
C GLU A 268 41.04 5.51 1.58
N MET A 269 40.50 4.33 1.27
CA MET A 269 40.01 4.01 -0.08
C MET A 269 38.79 4.87 -0.45
N VAL A 270 37.88 5.11 0.49
CA VAL A 270 36.74 6.03 0.23
C VAL A 270 37.25 7.47 0.10
N ALA A 271 38.25 7.86 0.89
CA ALA A 271 38.85 9.19 0.81
C ALA A 271 39.61 9.47 -0.49
N SER A 272 40.08 8.44 -1.22
CA SER A 272 40.72 8.60 -2.54
C SER A 272 39.72 8.72 -3.70
N MET A 273 38.44 8.37 -3.50
CA MET A 273 37.40 8.50 -4.53
C MET A 273 37.17 9.95 -4.99
N ALA A 274 36.43 10.12 -6.08
CA ALA A 274 36.01 11.42 -6.60
C ALA A 274 35.17 12.23 -5.59
N GLU A 275 34.97 13.53 -5.87
CA GLU A 275 34.11 14.39 -5.06
C GLU A 275 32.65 13.88 -5.06
N ASN A 276 32.00 13.93 -3.90
CA ASN A 276 30.67 13.39 -3.64
C ASN A 276 30.50 11.92 -4.11
N PRO A 277 31.24 10.96 -3.53
CA PRO A 277 31.24 9.59 -4.01
C PRO A 277 29.96 8.83 -3.63
N ILE A 278 29.61 7.86 -4.46
CA ILE A 278 28.49 6.93 -4.23
C ILE A 278 29.08 5.58 -3.79
N VAL A 279 28.74 5.10 -2.60
CA VAL A 279 29.29 3.89 -2.00
C VAL A 279 28.17 2.89 -1.70
N PHE A 280 28.04 1.87 -2.54
CA PHE A 280 27.07 0.79 -2.33
C PHE A 280 27.78 -0.44 -1.76
N ALA A 281 27.79 -0.60 -0.43
CA ALA A 281 28.44 -1.72 0.26
C ALA A 281 27.37 -2.76 0.67
N MET A 282 27.13 -3.75 -0.19
CA MET A 282 25.96 -4.63 -0.12
C MET A 282 26.28 -6.05 0.35
N ALA A 283 27.50 -6.35 0.79
CA ALA A 283 27.78 -7.61 1.48
C ALA A 283 26.93 -7.77 2.75
N ASN A 284 26.46 -9.00 3.00
CA ASN A 284 25.64 -9.36 4.15
C ASN A 284 26.30 -10.49 4.95
N PRO A 285 26.16 -10.52 6.29
CA PRO A 285 25.50 -9.52 7.14
C PRO A 285 26.36 -8.26 7.42
N ASP A 286 27.67 -8.35 7.19
CA ASP A 286 28.63 -7.28 7.40
C ASP A 286 29.06 -6.69 6.04
N PRO A 287 28.87 -5.37 5.81
CA PRO A 287 29.19 -4.72 4.55
C PRO A 287 30.70 -4.58 4.32
N GLU A 288 31.11 -4.29 3.09
CA GLU A 288 32.51 -4.06 2.70
C GLU A 288 33.20 -2.96 3.53
N ILE A 289 32.44 -1.95 3.94
CA ILE A 289 32.81 -0.89 4.90
C ILE A 289 31.58 -0.56 5.75
N SER A 290 31.78 -0.20 7.03
CA SER A 290 30.67 0.20 7.90
C SER A 290 30.07 1.55 7.47
N TYR A 291 28.80 1.79 7.83
CA TYR A 291 28.14 3.06 7.48
C TYR A 291 28.86 4.26 8.09
N GLU A 292 29.25 4.12 9.34
CA GLU A 292 29.92 5.16 10.11
C GLU A 292 31.31 5.45 9.53
N ASP A 293 32.07 4.43 9.14
CA ASP A 293 33.40 4.60 8.57
C ASP A 293 33.36 5.29 7.20
N ALA A 294 32.44 4.88 6.32
CA ALA A 294 32.31 5.50 5.01
C ALA A 294 31.86 6.96 5.09
N LYS A 295 30.88 7.29 5.95
CA LYS A 295 30.44 8.68 6.18
C LYS A 295 31.52 9.53 6.87
N ALA A 296 32.39 8.92 7.68
CA ALA A 296 33.50 9.61 8.35
C ALA A 296 34.75 9.77 7.48
N ALA A 297 34.85 9.05 6.36
CA ALA A 297 36.01 9.09 5.47
C ALA A 297 36.21 10.45 4.78
N ARG A 298 35.14 11.25 4.64
CA ARG A 298 35.15 12.51 3.90
C ARG A 298 34.25 13.58 4.51
N ASP A 299 34.54 14.84 4.16
CA ASP A 299 33.74 16.01 4.57
C ASP A 299 32.64 16.39 3.57
N ASP A 300 32.75 15.95 2.31
CA ASP A 300 31.75 16.15 1.25
C ASP A 300 30.66 15.05 1.28
N THR A 301 29.69 15.11 0.36
CA THR A 301 28.51 14.22 0.43
C THR A 301 28.87 12.80 0.01
N VAL A 302 28.96 11.90 0.99
CA VAL A 302 29.01 10.44 0.73
C VAL A 302 27.60 9.87 0.75
N ILE A 303 27.10 9.48 -0.42
CA ILE A 303 25.85 8.71 -0.53
C ILE A 303 26.21 7.26 -0.30
N MET A 304 25.68 6.68 0.77
CA MET A 304 25.93 5.28 1.10
C MET A 304 24.65 4.47 1.09
N ALA A 305 24.73 3.29 0.49
CA ALA A 305 23.67 2.29 0.51
C ALA A 305 24.24 0.93 0.97
N THR A 306 23.43 0.16 1.70
CA THR A 306 23.82 -1.18 2.19
C THR A 306 22.67 -2.17 2.07
N GLY A 307 22.93 -3.46 2.28
CA GLY A 307 21.87 -4.47 2.41
C GLY A 307 21.10 -4.41 3.74
N ARG A 308 21.60 -3.65 4.73
CA ARG A 308 21.10 -3.69 6.10
C ARG A 308 19.93 -2.74 6.34
N SER A 309 18.99 -3.17 7.17
CA SER A 309 17.76 -2.41 7.47
C SER A 309 17.94 -1.30 8.51
N ASP A 310 19.04 -1.33 9.28
CA ASP A 310 19.33 -0.36 10.34
C ASP A 310 20.02 0.92 9.83
N TYR A 311 20.37 0.99 8.54
CA TYR A 311 20.98 2.15 7.90
C TYR A 311 20.09 2.80 6.84
N PRO A 312 20.35 4.08 6.50
CA PRO A 312 19.78 4.73 5.32
C PRO A 312 20.03 3.94 4.03
N ASN A 313 19.19 4.19 3.01
CA ASN A 313 19.33 3.62 1.66
C ASN A 313 19.54 2.09 1.64
N GLN A 314 18.56 1.34 2.13
CA GLN A 314 18.63 -0.12 2.11
C GLN A 314 18.37 -0.66 0.69
N VAL A 315 19.37 -1.27 0.07
CA VAL A 315 19.19 -2.06 -1.16
C VAL A 315 18.69 -3.44 -0.75
N ASN A 316 17.38 -3.66 -0.89
CA ASN A 316 16.72 -4.91 -0.53
C ASN A 316 15.90 -5.45 -1.70
N ASN A 317 16.19 -6.69 -2.12
CA ASN A 317 15.52 -7.35 -3.24
C ASN A 317 13.99 -7.43 -3.08
N VAL A 318 13.44 -7.32 -1.86
CA VAL A 318 11.99 -7.26 -1.61
C VAL A 318 11.29 -6.12 -2.35
N LEU A 319 12.01 -5.05 -2.69
CA LEU A 319 11.52 -3.93 -3.51
C LEU A 319 11.34 -4.30 -4.99
N GLY A 320 11.83 -5.46 -5.42
CA GLY A 320 11.87 -5.88 -6.81
C GLY A 320 10.97 -7.07 -7.09
N PHE A 321 11.41 -8.27 -6.72
CA PHE A 321 10.82 -9.51 -7.22
C PHE A 321 9.29 -9.62 -7.05
N PRO A 322 8.64 -9.24 -5.92
CA PRO A 322 7.19 -9.42 -5.80
C PRO A 322 6.43 -8.63 -6.87
N PHE A 323 6.87 -7.40 -7.11
CA PHE A 323 6.18 -6.43 -7.96
C PHE A 323 6.49 -6.64 -9.44
N ILE A 324 7.72 -7.02 -9.77
CA ILE A 324 8.11 -7.42 -11.13
C ILE A 324 7.29 -8.63 -11.58
N PHE A 325 7.19 -9.67 -10.73
CA PHE A 325 6.34 -10.81 -11.04
C PHE A 325 4.86 -10.43 -11.13
N ARG A 326 4.36 -9.52 -10.29
CA ARG A 326 2.97 -9.08 -10.37
C ARG A 326 2.64 -8.50 -11.75
N GLY A 327 3.47 -7.56 -12.21
CA GLY A 327 3.36 -6.96 -13.54
C GLY A 327 3.44 -8.01 -14.65
N ALA A 328 4.45 -8.88 -14.59
CA ALA A 328 4.67 -9.94 -15.57
C ALA A 328 3.50 -10.95 -15.64
N LEU A 329 2.98 -11.39 -14.50
CA LEU A 329 1.89 -12.38 -14.42
C LEU A 329 0.56 -11.82 -14.93
N ASP A 330 0.23 -10.57 -14.61
CA ASP A 330 -1.05 -9.97 -14.99
C ASP A 330 -1.19 -9.73 -16.49
N VAL A 331 -0.07 -9.52 -17.20
CA VAL A 331 -0.04 -9.47 -18.68
C VAL A 331 0.38 -10.79 -19.32
N ARG A 332 0.55 -11.84 -18.51
CA ARG A 332 0.99 -13.18 -18.92
C ARG A 332 2.23 -13.12 -19.80
N ALA A 333 3.23 -12.33 -19.37
CA ALA A 333 4.49 -12.19 -20.06
C ALA A 333 5.13 -13.57 -20.31
N THR A 334 5.88 -13.73 -21.41
CA THR A 334 6.63 -14.95 -21.70
C THR A 334 7.99 -14.97 -21.01
N GLU A 335 8.52 -13.80 -20.68
CA GLU A 335 9.83 -13.62 -20.03
C GLU A 335 9.86 -12.33 -19.20
N ILE A 336 10.93 -12.14 -18.44
CA ILE A 336 11.30 -10.84 -17.85
C ILE A 336 12.56 -10.33 -18.57
N ASN A 337 12.36 -9.43 -19.52
CA ASN A 337 13.42 -8.86 -20.37
C ASN A 337 14.04 -7.58 -19.77
N GLU A 338 15.04 -7.02 -20.43
CA GLU A 338 15.79 -5.86 -19.93
C GLU A 338 14.92 -4.60 -19.87
N GLU A 339 13.99 -4.40 -20.82
CA GLU A 339 13.05 -3.28 -20.81
C GLU A 339 12.18 -3.30 -19.54
N MET A 340 11.68 -4.47 -19.13
CA MET A 340 10.93 -4.63 -17.88
C MET A 340 11.77 -4.34 -16.65
N LYS A 341 13.03 -4.81 -16.62
CA LYS A 341 13.96 -4.55 -15.49
C LYS A 341 14.26 -3.07 -15.35
N ARG A 342 14.48 -2.38 -16.48
CA ARG A 342 14.71 -0.93 -16.53
C ARG A 342 13.50 -0.15 -16.04
N ALA A 343 12.30 -0.49 -16.52
CA ALA A 343 11.06 0.14 -16.08
C ALA A 343 10.84 -0.03 -14.57
N ALA A 344 11.18 -1.19 -13.99
CA ALA A 344 11.12 -1.41 -12.55
C ALA A 344 12.09 -0.51 -11.77
N ALA A 345 13.33 -0.35 -12.25
CA ALA A 345 14.32 0.51 -11.60
C ALA A 345 13.94 2.00 -11.68
N GLU A 346 13.46 2.46 -12.84
CA GLU A 346 12.99 3.83 -13.04
C GLU A 346 11.77 4.14 -12.16
N ALA A 347 10.78 3.25 -12.09
CA ALA A 347 9.61 3.41 -11.24
C ALA A 347 9.97 3.49 -9.73
N LEU A 348 10.93 2.68 -9.27
CA LEU A 348 11.45 2.77 -7.90
C LEU A 348 12.18 4.08 -7.64
N ALA A 349 12.97 4.54 -8.61
CA ALA A 349 13.70 5.79 -8.50
C ALA A 349 12.73 6.98 -8.41
N ASP A 350 11.72 7.02 -9.28
CA ASP A 350 10.69 8.06 -9.30
C ASP A 350 9.86 8.07 -8.02
N LEU A 351 9.48 6.90 -7.48
CA LEU A 351 8.75 6.79 -6.22
C LEU A 351 9.54 7.38 -5.03
N ALA A 352 10.87 7.20 -4.99
CA ALA A 352 11.69 7.76 -3.92
C ALA A 352 11.73 9.30 -3.93
N ARG A 353 11.38 9.95 -5.05
CA ARG A 353 11.33 11.41 -5.19
C ARG A 353 10.00 12.00 -4.70
N GLN A 354 8.98 11.17 -4.49
CA GLN A 354 7.66 11.59 -4.03
C GLN A 354 7.61 11.71 -2.49
N ASP A 355 6.67 12.50 -1.96
CA ASP A 355 6.41 12.60 -0.52
C ASP A 355 6.10 11.23 0.09
N VAL A 356 6.60 10.96 1.30
CA VAL A 356 6.49 9.65 1.93
C VAL A 356 5.30 9.60 2.90
N PRO A 357 4.37 8.65 2.77
CA PRO A 357 3.22 8.55 3.66
C PRO A 357 3.62 8.35 5.13
N ASP A 358 2.91 9.01 6.05
CA ASP A 358 3.14 8.93 7.51
C ASP A 358 3.19 7.49 8.04
N ALA A 359 2.35 6.61 7.48
CA ALA A 359 2.32 5.20 7.86
C ALA A 359 3.67 4.50 7.60
N VAL A 360 4.38 4.91 6.55
CA VAL A 360 5.71 4.41 6.20
C VAL A 360 6.75 5.03 7.11
N VAL A 361 6.70 6.36 7.33
CA VAL A 361 7.60 7.06 8.26
C VAL A 361 7.57 6.42 9.65
N LYS A 362 6.38 6.25 10.21
CA LYS A 362 6.15 5.62 11.52
C LYS A 362 6.67 4.18 11.62
N ALA A 363 6.65 3.44 10.51
CA ALA A 363 7.15 2.06 10.48
C ALA A 363 8.69 1.98 10.58
N TYR A 364 9.41 3.03 10.18
CA TYR A 364 10.87 3.08 10.15
C TYR A 364 11.48 4.05 11.18
N GLY A 365 10.67 4.48 12.16
CA GLY A 365 11.04 5.46 13.18
C GLY A 365 10.76 6.87 12.69
N ASP A 366 10.34 7.76 13.60
CA ASP A 366 9.84 9.13 13.31
C ASP A 366 10.92 10.11 12.77
N GLN A 367 11.90 9.63 12.00
CA GLN A 367 12.83 10.45 11.24
C GLN A 367 12.22 10.80 9.88
N PRO A 368 12.39 12.05 9.39
CA PRO A 368 11.87 12.45 8.09
C PRO A 368 12.50 11.60 6.98
N LEU A 369 11.64 10.99 6.15
CA LEU A 369 12.04 10.29 4.93
C LEU A 369 11.79 11.26 3.77
N GLN A 370 12.83 11.99 3.37
CA GLN A 370 12.78 12.98 2.30
C GLN A 370 13.88 12.71 1.29
N PHE A 371 13.56 12.82 0.01
CA PHE A 371 14.49 12.60 -1.09
C PHE A 371 15.80 13.38 -0.89
N GLY A 372 16.93 12.65 -0.95
CA GLY A 372 18.25 13.23 -0.71
C GLY A 372 19.32 12.19 -0.41
N PRO A 373 20.51 12.59 0.10
CA PRO A 373 21.66 11.69 0.29
C PRO A 373 21.38 10.46 1.18
N ASP A 374 20.46 10.59 2.13
CA ASP A 374 20.08 9.52 3.07
C ASP A 374 18.73 8.85 2.70
N TYR A 375 18.13 9.22 1.55
CA TYR A 375 16.92 8.59 1.00
C TYR A 375 16.91 8.67 -0.54
N VAL A 376 17.61 7.73 -1.18
CA VAL A 376 17.65 7.58 -2.65
C VAL A 376 16.81 6.41 -3.17
N ILE A 377 16.22 5.62 -2.27
CA ILE A 377 15.43 4.44 -2.61
C ILE A 377 14.26 4.26 -1.62
N PRO A 378 13.05 3.88 -2.07
CA PRO A 378 11.89 3.75 -1.19
C PRO A 378 12.06 2.62 -0.18
N LYS A 379 11.26 2.63 0.87
CA LYS A 379 11.29 1.59 1.91
C LYS A 379 10.44 0.36 1.52
N PRO A 380 10.85 -0.87 1.88
CA PRO A 380 10.09 -2.09 1.61
C PRO A 380 8.61 -2.12 2.02
N LEU A 381 8.26 -1.48 3.14
CA LEU A 381 6.87 -1.43 3.61
C LEU A 381 6.06 -0.29 2.99
N ASP A 382 6.60 0.45 2.03
CA ASP A 382 5.84 1.43 1.28
C ASP A 382 4.84 0.71 0.35
N PRO A 383 3.52 0.82 0.61
CA PRO A 383 2.53 0.12 -0.19
C PRO A 383 2.45 0.62 -1.64
N ARG A 384 2.99 1.81 -1.94
CA ARG A 384 2.98 2.40 -3.27
C ARG A 384 3.85 1.64 -4.26
N VAL A 385 4.88 0.93 -3.79
CA VAL A 385 5.78 0.14 -4.65
C VAL A 385 5.01 -0.83 -5.55
N LEU A 386 3.91 -1.43 -5.04
CA LEU A 386 3.04 -2.29 -5.85
C LEU A 386 2.42 -1.57 -7.04
N PHE A 387 1.97 -0.33 -6.84
CA PHE A 387 1.20 0.44 -7.81
C PHE A 387 2.09 1.22 -8.77
N GLU A 388 3.35 1.46 -8.42
CA GLU A 388 4.31 2.08 -9.34
C GLU A 388 5.03 1.02 -10.19
N VAL A 389 5.55 -0.04 -9.53
CA VAL A 389 6.44 -0.99 -10.22
C VAL A 389 5.66 -1.98 -11.08
N ALA A 390 4.54 -2.54 -10.59
CA ALA A 390 3.84 -3.57 -11.34
C ALA A 390 3.20 -3.03 -12.64
N PRO A 391 2.59 -1.82 -12.68
CA PRO A 391 2.12 -1.20 -13.92
C PRO A 391 3.25 -0.82 -14.87
N ALA A 392 4.37 -0.27 -14.38
CA ALA A 392 5.53 0.03 -15.22
C ALA A 392 6.09 -1.23 -15.90
N VAL A 393 6.20 -2.33 -15.15
CA VAL A 393 6.63 -3.63 -15.69
C VAL A 393 5.62 -4.20 -16.68
N ALA A 394 4.32 -4.10 -16.40
CA ALA A 394 3.26 -4.54 -17.31
C ALA A 394 3.28 -3.75 -18.63
N ALA A 395 3.47 -2.43 -18.55
CA ALA A 395 3.61 -1.56 -19.72
C ALA A 395 4.81 -1.96 -20.56
N ALA A 396 5.99 -2.11 -19.95
CA ALA A 396 7.21 -2.52 -20.65
C ALA A 396 7.07 -3.92 -21.29
N ALA A 397 6.37 -4.85 -20.64
CA ALA A 397 6.07 -6.17 -21.21
C ALA A 397 5.16 -6.09 -22.45
N MET A 398 4.15 -5.21 -22.44
CA MET A 398 3.29 -4.96 -23.59
C MET A 398 4.06 -4.30 -24.74
N GLU A 399 4.89 -3.30 -24.44
CA GLU A 399 5.68 -2.57 -25.45
C GLU A 399 6.77 -3.42 -26.11
N SER A 400 7.46 -4.26 -25.33
CA SER A 400 8.47 -5.19 -25.83
C SER A 400 7.89 -6.40 -26.57
N GLY A 401 6.57 -6.62 -26.46
CA GLY A 401 5.86 -7.73 -27.09
C GLY A 401 6.01 -9.07 -26.35
N SER A 402 6.49 -9.06 -25.10
CA SER A 402 6.56 -10.25 -24.25
C SER A 402 5.20 -10.60 -23.63
N ALA A 403 4.28 -9.64 -23.52
CA ALA A 403 2.93 -9.85 -22.99
C ALA A 403 2.05 -10.70 -23.92
N ARG A 404 1.25 -11.61 -23.33
CA ARG A 404 0.22 -12.40 -24.05
C ARG A 404 -1.18 -11.82 -23.90
N THR A 405 -1.39 -10.90 -22.96
CA THR A 405 -2.63 -10.14 -22.82
C THR A 405 -2.31 -8.68 -22.57
N GLU A 406 -3.19 -7.80 -23.05
CA GLU A 406 -3.11 -6.37 -22.77
C GLU A 406 -3.98 -6.01 -21.56
N VAL A 407 -3.58 -4.97 -20.85
CA VAL A 407 -4.35 -4.37 -19.77
C VAL A 407 -4.41 -2.86 -19.97
N ASP A 408 -5.55 -2.26 -19.65
CA ASP A 408 -5.63 -0.82 -19.47
C ASP A 408 -4.90 -0.46 -18.16
N LEU A 409 -3.89 0.41 -18.24
CA LEU A 409 -2.97 0.67 -17.12
C LEU A 409 -3.68 1.37 -15.95
N GLU A 410 -4.55 2.35 -16.25
CA GLU A 410 -5.37 3.04 -15.23
C GLU A 410 -6.27 2.02 -14.51
N ALA A 411 -7.07 1.24 -15.25
CA ALA A 411 -7.90 0.20 -14.64
C ALA A 411 -7.09 -0.93 -13.97
N TYR A 412 -5.82 -1.10 -14.35
CA TYR A 412 -4.94 -2.10 -13.76
C TYR A 412 -4.42 -1.68 -12.38
N GLU A 413 -3.92 -0.45 -12.26
CA GLU A 413 -3.58 0.19 -10.98
C GLU A 413 -4.75 0.07 -10.00
N GLU A 414 -5.95 0.42 -10.47
CA GLU A 414 -7.17 0.30 -9.69
C GLU A 414 -7.39 -1.13 -9.17
N ARG A 415 -7.20 -2.16 -10.02
CA ARG A 415 -7.34 -3.56 -9.61
C ARG A 415 -6.28 -3.98 -8.58
N LEU A 416 -5.05 -3.49 -8.70
CA LEU A 416 -3.99 -3.76 -7.74
C LEU A 416 -4.34 -3.18 -6.37
N GLU A 417 -4.90 -1.96 -6.32
CA GLU A 417 -5.34 -1.35 -5.06
C GLU A 417 -6.42 -2.18 -4.37
N ALA A 418 -7.39 -2.67 -5.13
CA ALA A 418 -8.47 -3.53 -4.61
C ALA A 418 -7.93 -4.85 -4.03
N ARG A 419 -6.86 -5.42 -4.60
CA ARG A 419 -6.20 -6.63 -4.08
C ARG A 419 -5.60 -6.41 -2.68
N LEU A 420 -5.18 -5.19 -2.36
CA LEU A 420 -4.64 -4.87 -1.03
C LEU A 420 -5.73 -4.71 0.06
N GLY A 421 -7.01 -4.68 -0.30
CA GLY A 421 -8.10 -4.73 0.67
C GLY A 421 -9.41 -4.11 0.20
N LYS A 422 -10.52 -4.70 0.67
CA LYS A 422 -11.89 -4.28 0.32
C LYS A 422 -12.20 -2.82 0.70
N SER A 423 -11.59 -2.32 1.78
CA SER A 423 -11.59 -0.91 2.18
C SER A 423 -11.14 0.04 1.06
N ARG A 424 -10.02 -0.29 0.39
CA ARG A 424 -9.45 0.54 -0.68
C ARG A 424 -10.33 0.51 -1.92
N GLU A 425 -10.85 -0.66 -2.28
CA GLU A 425 -11.80 -0.80 -3.40
C GLU A 425 -13.02 0.11 -3.25
N MET A 426 -13.60 0.17 -2.05
CA MET A 426 -14.77 1.00 -1.76
C MET A 426 -14.45 2.50 -1.84
N MET A 427 -13.32 2.92 -1.25
CA MET A 427 -12.90 4.31 -1.29
C MET A 427 -12.54 4.78 -2.70
N ARG A 428 -12.01 3.90 -3.55
CA ARG A 428 -11.69 4.21 -4.95
C ARG A 428 -12.92 4.71 -5.72
N VAL A 429 -14.08 4.07 -5.55
CA VAL A 429 -15.33 4.48 -6.21
C VAL A 429 -15.69 5.91 -5.82
N VAL A 430 -15.56 6.24 -4.53
CA VAL A 430 -15.83 7.58 -4.00
C VAL A 430 -14.82 8.60 -4.52
N LEU A 431 -13.52 8.30 -4.46
CA LEU A 431 -12.46 9.21 -4.91
C LEU A 431 -12.55 9.49 -6.42
N ASN A 432 -12.86 8.49 -7.24
CA ASN A 432 -13.05 8.69 -8.68
C ASN A 432 -14.29 9.57 -8.99
N LYS A 433 -15.38 9.43 -8.22
CA LYS A 433 -16.54 10.32 -8.33
C LYS A 433 -16.18 11.75 -7.90
N ALA A 434 -15.42 11.90 -6.80
CA ALA A 434 -14.94 13.20 -6.33
C ALA A 434 -14.12 13.94 -7.41
N LYS A 435 -13.20 13.24 -8.09
CA LYS A 435 -12.37 13.79 -9.18
C LYS A 435 -13.16 14.31 -10.39
N SER A 436 -14.40 13.87 -10.59
CA SER A 436 -15.20 14.25 -11.77
C SER A 436 -15.71 15.70 -11.73
N ASP A 437 -15.94 16.24 -10.53
CA ASP A 437 -16.35 17.62 -10.28
C ASP A 437 -15.81 18.07 -8.90
N PRO A 438 -14.49 18.33 -8.79
CA PRO A 438 -13.85 18.62 -7.51
C PRO A 438 -14.46 19.83 -6.81
N LYS A 439 -14.68 19.73 -5.49
CA LYS A 439 -15.32 20.76 -4.67
C LYS A 439 -14.35 21.47 -3.73
N ARG A 440 -14.72 22.65 -3.26
CA ARG A 440 -13.95 23.45 -2.29
C ARG A 440 -14.15 22.88 -0.88
N VAL A 441 -13.08 22.40 -0.25
CA VAL A 441 -13.15 21.75 1.08
C VAL A 441 -12.40 22.57 2.10
N ALA A 442 -13.11 23.10 3.09
CA ALA A 442 -12.51 23.82 4.22
C ALA A 442 -11.91 22.82 5.23
N LEU A 443 -10.60 22.91 5.44
CA LEU A 443 -9.86 22.13 6.42
C LEU A 443 -9.64 22.99 7.66
N ALA A 444 -10.46 22.76 8.69
CA ALA A 444 -10.57 23.65 9.84
C ALA A 444 -9.29 23.73 10.70
N GLU A 445 -8.42 22.74 10.63
CA GLU A 445 -7.18 22.69 11.41
C GLU A 445 -5.97 22.84 10.49
N GLY A 446 -6.00 23.89 9.67
CA GLY A 446 -5.11 24.04 8.51
C GLY A 446 -3.62 24.18 8.84
N SER A 447 -3.27 24.60 10.05
CA SER A 447 -1.88 24.66 10.53
C SER A 447 -1.28 23.28 10.88
N ASP A 448 -2.09 22.22 10.98
CA ASP A 448 -1.58 20.89 11.31
C ASP A 448 -0.86 20.24 10.12
N GLU A 449 0.29 19.64 10.38
CA GLU A 449 1.14 19.00 9.37
C GLU A 449 0.38 17.97 8.52
N LYS A 450 -0.49 17.16 9.13
CA LYS A 450 -1.26 16.14 8.43
C LYS A 450 -2.34 16.75 7.54
N MET A 451 -2.95 17.86 7.97
CA MET A 451 -3.92 18.60 7.15
C MET A 451 -3.25 19.21 5.93
N ILE A 452 -2.04 19.76 6.08
CA ILE A 452 -1.27 20.33 4.97
C ILE A 452 -0.88 19.24 3.97
N ARG A 453 -0.38 18.09 4.42
CA ARG A 453 -0.08 16.93 3.55
C ARG A 453 -1.33 16.41 2.85
N ALA A 454 -2.45 16.31 3.56
CA ALA A 454 -3.72 15.89 2.98
C ALA A 454 -4.22 16.87 1.91
N ALA A 455 -4.10 18.18 2.16
CA ALA A 455 -4.42 19.22 1.17
C ALA A 455 -3.56 19.08 -0.10
N TYR A 456 -2.25 18.90 0.05
CA TYR A 456 -1.35 18.65 -1.09
C TYR A 456 -1.81 17.45 -1.91
N GLN A 457 -2.04 16.30 -1.27
CA GLN A 457 -2.48 15.08 -1.95
C GLN A 457 -3.84 15.24 -2.65
N MET A 458 -4.80 15.91 -2.01
CA MET A 458 -6.11 16.18 -2.62
C MET A 458 -5.98 17.05 -3.88
N GLN A 459 -5.11 18.05 -3.85
CA GLN A 459 -4.88 18.95 -4.99
C GLN A 459 -4.11 18.26 -6.11
N GLU A 460 -3.03 17.54 -5.78
CA GLU A 460 -2.19 16.79 -6.72
C GLU A 460 -3.00 15.72 -7.46
N GLN A 461 -3.84 14.97 -6.74
CA GLN A 461 -4.68 13.92 -7.32
C GLN A 461 -5.99 14.45 -7.94
N GLY A 462 -6.25 15.76 -7.86
CA GLY A 462 -7.46 16.38 -8.38
C GLY A 462 -8.76 15.96 -7.68
N ILE A 463 -8.70 15.58 -6.40
CA ILE A 463 -9.86 15.14 -5.60
C ILE A 463 -10.69 16.35 -5.14
N ALA A 464 -10.04 17.42 -4.70
CA ALA A 464 -10.69 18.60 -4.11
C ALA A 464 -9.86 19.88 -4.31
N HIS A 465 -10.49 21.02 -4.05
CA HIS A 465 -9.82 22.31 -3.87
C HIS A 465 -9.75 22.63 -2.36
N PRO A 466 -8.66 22.24 -1.66
CA PRO A 466 -8.57 22.42 -0.22
C PRO A 466 -8.35 23.88 0.15
N VAL A 467 -9.02 24.33 1.21
CA VAL A 467 -8.81 25.64 1.85
C VAL A 467 -8.37 25.40 3.29
N LEU A 468 -7.10 25.67 3.59
CA LEU A 468 -6.54 25.49 4.92
C LEU A 468 -6.93 26.69 5.80
N VAL A 469 -7.63 26.43 6.91
CA VAL A 469 -8.05 27.48 7.84
C VAL A 469 -7.07 27.53 9.02
N GLY A 470 -6.21 28.54 9.05
CA GLY A 470 -5.11 28.63 10.01
C GLY A 470 -4.17 29.80 9.75
N ASP A 471 -3.05 29.87 10.47
CA ASP A 471 -2.05 30.92 10.32
C ASP A 471 -1.29 30.76 9.00
N ALA A 472 -1.34 31.76 8.13
CA ALA A 472 -0.77 31.67 6.79
C ALA A 472 0.76 31.55 6.78
N ASP A 473 1.45 32.23 7.70
CA ASP A 473 2.91 32.15 7.78
C ASP A 473 3.35 30.76 8.27
N GLU A 474 2.64 30.19 9.25
CA GLU A 474 2.89 28.84 9.75
C GLU A 474 2.64 27.77 8.67
N ILE A 475 1.50 27.85 7.97
CA ILE A 475 1.14 26.88 6.91
C ILE A 475 2.18 26.87 5.79
N VAL A 476 2.58 28.06 5.31
CA VAL A 476 3.57 28.17 4.23
C VAL A 476 4.94 27.67 4.68
N ALA A 477 5.35 27.98 5.91
CA ALA A 477 6.60 27.47 6.47
C ALA A 477 6.59 25.94 6.59
N THR A 478 5.52 25.35 7.14
CA THR A 478 5.39 23.90 7.27
C THR A 478 5.34 23.20 5.91
N ALA A 479 4.61 23.73 4.91
CA ALA A 479 4.61 23.16 3.57
C ALA A 479 6.01 23.14 2.93
N ALA A 480 6.79 24.22 3.14
CA ALA A 480 8.17 24.30 2.65
C ALA A 480 9.12 23.34 3.39
N ASP A 481 9.00 23.23 4.72
CA ASP A 481 9.80 22.29 5.54
C ASP A 481 9.51 20.82 5.17
N LEU A 482 8.27 20.52 4.77
CA LEU A 482 7.87 19.22 4.26
C LEU A 482 8.34 18.93 2.84
N GLY A 483 8.78 19.95 2.09
CA GLY A 483 9.19 19.81 0.69
C GLY A 483 8.02 19.65 -0.29
N LEU A 484 6.82 20.13 0.07
CA LEU A 484 5.63 20.02 -0.77
C LEU A 484 5.60 21.15 -1.81
N ASP A 485 5.59 20.81 -3.10
CA ASP A 485 5.56 21.80 -4.19
C ASP A 485 4.11 22.23 -4.54
N PHE A 486 3.48 23.02 -3.66
CA PHE A 486 2.19 23.65 -3.96
C PHE A 486 1.99 24.98 -3.22
N GLN A 487 1.10 25.80 -3.76
CA GLN A 487 0.66 27.05 -3.12
C GLN A 487 -0.73 26.83 -2.50
N PRO A 488 -0.82 26.61 -1.18
CA PRO A 488 -2.11 26.36 -0.53
C PRO A 488 -3.01 27.60 -0.57
N GLU A 489 -4.31 27.39 -0.76
CA GLU A 489 -5.31 28.41 -0.47
C GLU A 489 -5.50 28.47 1.06
N VAL A 490 -5.25 29.62 1.67
CA VAL A 490 -5.33 29.79 3.13
C VAL A 490 -6.40 30.82 3.51
N ALA A 491 -7.26 30.45 4.44
CA ALA A 491 -8.18 31.36 5.11
C ALA A 491 -7.65 31.69 6.51
N ASP A 492 -6.90 32.80 6.62
CA ASP A 492 -6.26 33.20 7.87
C ASP A 492 -7.22 33.93 8.81
N PRO A 493 -7.55 33.37 10.00
CA PRO A 493 -8.47 34.00 10.96
C PRO A 493 -7.99 35.37 11.50
N TRP A 494 -6.68 35.62 11.48
CA TRP A 494 -6.04 36.78 12.12
C TRP A 494 -5.81 37.95 11.15
N ASP A 495 -5.56 37.67 9.87
CA ASP A 495 -5.24 38.69 8.85
C ASP A 495 -6.39 38.96 7.85
N GLY A 496 -7.46 38.15 7.87
CA GLY A 496 -8.60 38.31 6.96
C GLY A 496 -9.70 39.29 7.40
N ASP A 497 -10.46 39.81 6.43
CA ASP A 497 -11.67 40.61 6.66
C ASP A 497 -12.90 39.71 6.83
N TRP A 498 -13.10 39.22 8.05
CA TRP A 498 -14.18 38.29 8.41
C TRP A 498 -15.37 38.97 9.09
N ASP A 499 -15.52 40.29 8.96
CA ASP A 499 -16.60 41.01 9.64
C ASP A 499 -17.98 40.58 9.13
N ASP A 500 -18.13 40.30 7.82
CA ASP A 500 -19.37 39.77 7.23
C ASP A 500 -19.70 38.37 7.77
N TYR A 501 -18.67 37.55 8.02
CA TYR A 501 -18.81 36.21 8.59
C TYR A 501 -19.24 36.25 10.05
N ALA A 502 -18.64 37.14 10.84
CA ALA A 502 -19.02 37.38 12.22
C ALA A 502 -20.45 37.92 12.34
N ASP A 503 -20.85 38.83 11.43
CA ASP A 503 -22.22 39.33 11.36
C ASP A 503 -23.20 38.23 10.99
N ARG A 504 -22.84 37.35 10.05
CA ARG A 504 -23.66 36.18 9.71
C ARG A 504 -23.82 35.21 10.89
N LEU A 505 -22.74 34.87 11.58
CA LEU A 505 -22.78 34.05 12.79
C LEU A 505 -23.69 34.68 13.86
N TYR A 506 -23.60 36.00 14.05
CA TYR A 506 -24.47 36.72 14.96
C TYR A 506 -25.94 36.64 14.54
N GLU A 507 -26.26 36.83 13.26
CA GLU A 507 -27.64 36.71 12.75
C GLU A 507 -28.25 35.34 13.04
N LEU A 508 -27.49 34.27 12.81
CA LEU A 508 -27.90 32.89 13.03
C LEU A 508 -28.11 32.60 14.53
N ARG A 509 -27.26 33.15 15.41
CA ARG A 509 -27.17 32.72 16.82
C ARG A 509 -27.55 33.75 17.86
N GLN A 510 -27.96 34.96 17.48
CA GLN A 510 -28.34 36.02 18.43
C GLN A 510 -29.48 35.63 19.38
N ARG A 511 -30.38 34.73 18.96
CA ARG A 511 -31.48 34.22 19.81
C ARG A 511 -31.05 33.10 20.74
N GLU A 512 -29.90 32.50 20.46
CA GLU A 512 -29.23 31.50 21.29
C GLU A 512 -28.19 32.13 22.23
N GLY A 513 -28.19 33.46 22.34
CA GLY A 513 -27.41 34.21 23.33
C GLY A 513 -26.05 34.72 22.86
N ILE A 514 -25.63 34.48 21.61
CA ILE A 514 -24.37 35.01 21.08
C ILE A 514 -24.50 36.52 20.84
N THR A 515 -23.59 37.30 21.43
CA THR A 515 -23.49 38.75 21.18
C THR A 515 -22.63 39.02 19.94
N LYS A 516 -22.84 40.17 19.27
CA LYS A 516 -22.02 40.57 18.11
C LYS A 516 -20.53 40.52 18.41
N ARG A 517 -20.10 40.97 19.59
CA ARG A 517 -18.68 40.90 20.00
C ARG A 517 -18.19 39.45 20.09
N GLU A 518 -18.95 38.56 20.72
CA GLU A 518 -18.58 37.14 20.83
C GLU A 518 -18.53 36.48 19.44
N ALA A 519 -19.41 36.86 18.51
CA ALA A 519 -19.36 36.33 17.15
C ALA A 519 -18.05 36.69 16.43
N HIS A 520 -17.58 37.95 16.54
CA HIS A 520 -16.26 38.34 16.01
C HIS A 520 -15.11 37.62 16.71
N GLU A 521 -15.19 37.42 18.04
CA GLU A 521 -14.16 36.69 18.80
C GLU A 521 -14.10 35.21 18.39
N LEU A 522 -15.25 34.58 18.11
CA LEU A 522 -15.32 33.18 17.69
C LEU A 522 -14.79 32.98 16.27
N VAL A 523 -15.21 33.80 15.31
CA VAL A 523 -14.75 33.68 13.91
C VAL A 523 -13.24 33.92 13.79
N ARG A 524 -12.66 34.83 14.57
CA ARG A 524 -11.20 35.08 14.56
C ARG A 524 -10.40 34.13 15.46
N GLY A 525 -11.04 33.54 16.46
CA GLY A 525 -10.35 32.79 17.52
C GLY A 525 -10.46 31.27 17.41
N ASP A 526 -11.41 30.75 16.62
CA ASP A 526 -11.65 29.31 16.48
C ASP A 526 -11.94 28.98 15.01
N SER A 527 -10.98 28.32 14.36
CA SER A 527 -11.06 27.94 12.95
C SER A 527 -12.28 27.09 12.61
N ASN A 528 -12.86 26.36 13.59
CA ASN A 528 -14.09 25.61 13.36
C ASN A 528 -15.29 26.53 13.10
N TYR A 529 -15.36 27.67 13.79
CA TYR A 529 -16.43 28.65 13.55
C TYR A 529 -16.25 29.33 12.20
N LEU A 530 -15.01 29.73 11.85
CA LEU A 530 -14.73 30.33 10.54
C LEU A 530 -15.09 29.36 9.41
N ALA A 531 -14.55 28.14 9.43
CA ALA A 531 -14.84 27.10 8.44
C ALA A 531 -16.34 26.77 8.33
N SER A 532 -17.04 26.70 9.47
CA SER A 532 -18.49 26.44 9.46
C SER A 532 -19.28 27.55 8.75
N VAL A 533 -18.90 28.82 8.96
CA VAL A 533 -19.56 29.95 8.29
C VAL A 533 -19.16 30.02 6.81
N MET A 534 -17.92 29.67 6.44
CA MET A 534 -17.50 29.54 5.03
C MET A 534 -18.41 28.57 4.27
N VAL A 535 -18.67 27.40 4.87
CA VAL A 535 -19.56 26.41 4.28
C VAL A 535 -21.01 26.89 4.27
N GLU A 536 -21.52 27.50 5.35
CA GLU A 536 -22.88 28.04 5.39
C GLU A 536 -23.14 29.09 4.32
N GLN A 537 -22.19 30.00 4.07
CA GLN A 537 -22.30 31.03 3.03
C GLN A 537 -22.01 30.52 1.60
N GLY A 538 -21.43 29.33 1.46
CA GLY A 538 -21.10 28.73 0.16
C GLY A 538 -19.76 29.16 -0.42
N ASP A 539 -18.87 29.73 0.40
CA ASP A 539 -17.49 30.04 0.00
C ASP A 539 -16.57 28.80 0.07
N ALA A 540 -17.03 27.77 0.80
CA ALA A 540 -16.60 26.39 0.69
C ALA A 540 -17.83 25.47 0.54
N ASP A 541 -17.65 24.34 -0.13
CA ASP A 541 -18.73 23.38 -0.40
C ASP A 541 -18.84 22.32 0.72
N ALA A 542 -17.73 21.98 1.36
CA ALA A 542 -17.67 21.00 2.44
C ALA A 542 -16.63 21.35 3.52
N MET A 543 -16.70 20.70 4.68
CA MET A 543 -15.77 20.93 5.80
C MET A 543 -15.28 19.62 6.43
N LEU A 544 -13.98 19.60 6.78
CA LEU A 544 -13.38 18.60 7.67
C LEU A 544 -12.82 19.28 8.94
N THR A 545 -13.03 18.62 10.08
CA THR A 545 -12.55 19.09 11.40
C THR A 545 -12.29 17.91 12.35
N GLY A 546 -11.63 18.12 13.48
CA GLY A 546 -11.64 17.18 14.62
C GLY A 546 -10.32 16.46 14.88
N LEU A 547 -9.31 16.68 14.05
CA LEU A 547 -8.02 15.99 14.11
C LEU A 547 -7.28 16.23 15.44
N THR A 548 -7.34 17.45 15.98
CA THR A 548 -6.69 17.88 17.23
C THR A 548 -7.70 18.12 18.35
N HIS A 549 -9.00 18.13 18.06
CA HIS A 549 -10.06 18.41 19.03
C HIS A 549 -10.70 17.13 19.61
N HIS A 550 -11.41 17.27 20.74
CA HIS A 550 -12.31 16.21 21.18
C HIS A 550 -13.57 16.23 20.30
N TYR A 551 -14.05 15.06 19.88
CA TYR A 551 -15.16 14.93 18.93
C TYR A 551 -16.38 15.84 19.23
N PRO A 552 -16.93 15.91 20.46
CA PRO A 552 -18.07 16.79 20.75
C PRO A 552 -17.76 18.28 20.59
N SER A 553 -16.51 18.70 20.82
CA SER A 553 -16.08 20.09 20.67
C SER A 553 -15.95 20.47 19.19
N ALA A 554 -15.45 19.55 18.37
CA ALA A 554 -15.30 19.75 16.92
C ALA A 554 -16.65 19.77 16.19
N LEU A 555 -17.60 18.92 16.60
CA LEU A 555 -18.92 18.81 15.98
C LEU A 555 -19.86 19.99 16.34
N ARG A 556 -19.66 20.61 17.51
CA ARG A 556 -20.59 21.63 18.00
C ARG A 556 -20.70 22.87 17.10
N PRO A 557 -19.61 23.49 16.62
CA PRO A 557 -19.67 24.64 15.71
C PRO A 557 -20.45 24.34 14.41
N PRO A 558 -20.12 23.32 13.60
CA PRO A 558 -20.84 23.05 12.36
C PRO A 558 -22.31 22.69 12.62
N LEU A 559 -22.63 21.90 13.65
CA LEU A 559 -24.02 21.59 14.00
C LEU A 559 -24.82 22.85 14.39
N SER A 560 -24.17 23.86 14.98
CA SER A 560 -24.84 25.08 15.42
C SER A 560 -25.05 26.12 14.31
N ILE A 561 -24.23 26.08 13.26
CA ILE A 561 -24.16 27.09 12.19
C ILE A 561 -24.78 26.56 10.89
N ILE A 562 -24.34 25.39 10.43
CA ILE A 562 -24.86 24.71 9.24
C ILE A 562 -26.18 24.02 9.59
N GLY A 563 -26.21 23.30 10.71
CA GLY A 563 -27.40 22.58 11.15
C GLY A 563 -27.67 21.29 10.37
N THR A 564 -28.83 20.70 10.62
CA THR A 564 -29.33 19.51 9.92
C THR A 564 -30.07 19.90 8.65
N ALA A 565 -30.15 18.97 7.70
CA ALA A 565 -30.83 19.18 6.42
C ALA A 565 -32.33 19.50 6.62
N PRO A 566 -33.02 20.12 5.65
CA PRO A 566 -34.41 20.54 5.83
C PRO A 566 -35.38 19.39 6.10
N ASP A 567 -35.00 18.18 5.70
CA ASP A 567 -35.68 16.90 5.87
C ASP A 567 -35.08 16.02 6.98
N ALA A 568 -34.09 16.54 7.73
CA ALA A 568 -33.43 15.85 8.84
C ALA A 568 -33.54 16.67 10.14
N GLU A 569 -33.95 16.02 11.23
CA GLU A 569 -33.92 16.61 12.58
C GLU A 569 -32.63 16.27 13.33
N TYR A 570 -31.91 15.21 12.91
CA TYR A 570 -30.76 14.66 13.63
C TYR A 570 -29.60 14.28 12.70
N ALA A 571 -28.38 14.57 13.16
CA ALA A 571 -27.18 14.04 12.53
C ALA A 571 -26.77 12.71 13.20
N ALA A 572 -26.12 11.81 12.44
CA ALA A 572 -25.60 10.55 12.98
C ALA A 572 -24.23 10.19 12.41
N GLY A 573 -23.46 9.44 13.20
CA GLY A 573 -22.13 8.97 12.81
C GLY A 573 -22.16 7.52 12.34
N VAL A 574 -21.77 7.32 11.09
CA VAL A 574 -21.72 6.01 10.44
C VAL A 574 -20.27 5.58 10.23
N TYR A 575 -19.94 4.34 10.58
CA TYR A 575 -18.71 3.68 10.13
C TYR A 575 -19.01 2.68 9.03
N MET A 576 -18.18 2.69 7.99
CA MET A 576 -18.08 1.57 7.06
C MET A 576 -17.01 0.60 7.55
N LEU A 577 -17.41 -0.63 7.85
CA LEU A 577 -16.55 -1.74 8.24
C LEU A 577 -16.36 -2.67 7.04
N THR A 578 -15.12 -2.92 6.67
CA THR A 578 -14.79 -3.84 5.57
C THR A 578 -14.09 -5.08 6.09
N PHE A 579 -14.57 -6.23 5.64
CA PHE A 579 -13.99 -7.54 5.87
C PHE A 579 -13.56 -8.13 4.52
N LYS A 580 -12.74 -9.18 4.52
CA LYS A 580 -12.31 -9.85 3.29
C LYS A 580 -13.48 -10.23 2.34
N ASN A 581 -14.64 -10.59 2.88
CA ASN A 581 -15.79 -11.06 2.09
C ASN A 581 -17.03 -10.14 2.10
N ARG A 582 -17.13 -9.12 2.96
CA ARG A 582 -18.35 -8.30 3.09
C ARG A 582 -18.05 -6.87 3.57
N VAL A 583 -19.01 -5.98 3.38
CA VAL A 583 -19.01 -4.60 3.88
C VAL A 583 -20.24 -4.42 4.77
N ILE A 584 -20.07 -3.72 5.89
CA ILE A 584 -21.11 -3.43 6.86
C ILE A 584 -21.06 -1.94 7.23
N PHE A 585 -22.18 -1.25 7.16
CA PHE A 585 -22.36 0.10 7.69
C PHE A 585 -22.93 0.00 9.11
N ALA A 586 -22.27 0.63 10.08
CA ALA A 586 -22.67 0.64 11.48
C ALA A 586 -23.08 2.06 11.89
N ALA A 587 -24.34 2.22 12.33
CA ALA A 587 -24.93 3.50 12.76
C ALA A 587 -25.77 3.30 14.01
N ASP A 588 -25.99 4.23 14.94
CA ASP A 588 -25.16 5.39 15.22
C ASP A 588 -24.06 5.02 16.21
N THR A 589 -22.85 5.48 15.91
CA THR A 589 -21.63 5.08 16.62
C THR A 589 -20.93 6.24 17.33
N THR A 590 -21.35 7.49 17.09
CA THR A 590 -20.64 8.68 17.63
C THR A 590 -21.52 9.84 18.09
N VAL A 591 -22.80 9.95 17.71
CA VAL A 591 -23.59 11.19 17.94
C VAL A 591 -24.70 11.03 19.00
N ASN A 592 -25.68 10.17 18.75
CA ASN A 592 -26.92 10.10 19.52
C ASN A 592 -26.83 9.13 20.70
N LEU A 593 -26.86 9.66 21.93
CA LEU A 593 -26.72 8.89 23.17
C LEU A 593 -27.80 7.81 23.35
N ASP A 594 -29.08 8.20 23.28
CA ASP A 594 -30.22 7.28 23.43
C ASP A 594 -31.34 7.73 22.48
N PRO A 595 -31.24 7.40 21.17
CA PRO A 595 -32.20 7.83 20.16
C PRO A 595 -33.56 7.17 20.40
N ASP A 596 -34.63 7.93 20.15
CA ASP A 596 -36.00 7.41 20.14
C ASP A 596 -36.36 6.80 18.76
N ALA A 597 -37.62 6.42 18.58
CA ALA A 597 -38.07 5.72 17.38
C ALA A 597 -37.93 6.58 16.11
N ASP A 598 -38.28 7.87 16.19
CA ASP A 598 -38.26 8.78 15.06
C ASP A 598 -36.80 9.03 14.63
N VAL A 599 -35.90 9.26 15.60
CA VAL A 599 -34.46 9.41 15.36
C VAL A 599 -33.89 8.14 14.72
N LEU A 600 -34.22 6.95 15.23
CA LEU A 600 -33.72 5.69 14.69
C LEU A 600 -34.19 5.45 13.24
N ALA A 601 -35.43 5.80 12.92
CA ALA A 601 -35.95 5.71 11.56
C ALA A 601 -35.18 6.64 10.61
N GLU A 602 -34.99 7.89 11.00
CA GLU A 602 -34.24 8.88 10.21
C GLU A 602 -32.79 8.43 9.95
N ILE A 603 -32.07 7.99 10.99
CA ILE A 603 -30.70 7.46 10.87
C ILE A 603 -30.63 6.30 9.88
N THR A 604 -31.64 5.43 9.87
CA THR A 604 -31.69 4.28 8.97
C THR A 604 -31.74 4.69 7.51
N LYS A 605 -32.56 5.71 7.18
CA LYS A 605 -32.69 6.23 5.81
C LYS A 605 -31.38 6.83 5.32
N HIS A 606 -30.81 7.75 6.09
CA HIS A 606 -29.54 8.39 5.74
C HIS A 606 -28.39 7.39 5.63
N THR A 607 -28.37 6.36 6.48
CA THR A 607 -27.36 5.29 6.39
C THR A 607 -27.55 4.43 5.13
N GLY A 608 -28.79 4.19 4.71
CA GLY A 608 -29.11 3.50 3.47
C GLY A 608 -28.67 4.28 2.23
N GLU A 609 -28.92 5.59 2.20
CA GLU A 609 -28.43 6.49 1.14
C GLU A 609 -26.91 6.52 1.08
N LEU A 610 -26.24 6.62 2.23
CA LEU A 610 -24.78 6.54 2.31
C LEU A 610 -24.26 5.22 1.74
N ALA A 611 -24.90 4.07 2.06
CA ALA A 611 -24.51 2.78 1.49
C ALA A 611 -24.59 2.77 -0.05
N ARG A 612 -25.62 3.38 -0.63
CA ARG A 612 -25.77 3.52 -2.08
C ARG A 612 -24.69 4.37 -2.72
N ARG A 613 -24.17 5.39 -2.03
CA ARG A 613 -23.01 6.18 -2.51
C ARG A 613 -21.75 5.33 -2.69
N PHE A 614 -21.61 4.30 -1.87
CA PHE A 614 -20.57 3.27 -2.02
C PHE A 614 -20.97 2.13 -2.98
N ASN A 615 -22.04 2.30 -3.76
CA ASN A 615 -22.59 1.30 -4.68
C ASN A 615 -22.97 -0.02 -3.99
N VAL A 616 -23.45 0.06 -2.75
CA VAL A 616 -23.97 -1.07 -1.98
C VAL A 616 -25.48 -0.90 -1.81
N GLU A 617 -26.25 -1.89 -2.28
CA GLU A 617 -27.70 -1.89 -2.05
C GLU A 617 -27.98 -2.15 -0.57
N PRO A 618 -28.63 -1.22 0.15
CA PRO A 618 -28.83 -1.33 1.58
C PRO A 618 -29.81 -2.45 1.96
N ARG A 619 -29.52 -3.09 3.09
CA ARG A 619 -30.37 -4.05 3.80
C ARG A 619 -30.18 -3.80 5.28
N ALA A 620 -31.16 -3.16 5.91
CA ALA A 620 -31.01 -2.65 7.26
C ALA A 620 -31.61 -3.57 8.32
N ALA A 621 -30.83 -3.85 9.36
CA ALA A 621 -31.29 -4.50 10.56
C ALA A 621 -31.30 -3.52 11.73
N MET A 622 -32.47 -3.38 12.36
CA MET A 622 -32.66 -2.60 13.58
C MET A 622 -32.32 -3.48 14.79
N LEU A 623 -31.13 -3.24 15.36
CA LEU A 623 -30.52 -4.13 16.34
C LEU A 623 -31.09 -3.95 17.75
N SER A 624 -31.27 -5.09 18.42
CA SER A 624 -31.76 -5.21 19.78
C SER A 624 -31.16 -6.44 20.44
N TYR A 625 -31.34 -6.56 21.75
CA TYR A 625 -31.12 -7.84 22.44
C TYR A 625 -32.37 -8.74 22.38
N SER A 626 -33.49 -8.24 21.87
CA SER A 626 -34.73 -8.99 21.57
C SER A 626 -34.76 -9.42 20.10
N ASN A 627 -35.58 -10.42 19.81
CA ASN A 627 -35.95 -10.85 18.46
C ASN A 627 -37.47 -10.78 18.34
N PHE A 628 -38.00 -9.89 17.51
CA PHE A 628 -39.40 -9.82 17.08
C PHE A 628 -40.43 -10.01 18.22
N GLY A 629 -40.28 -9.23 19.29
CA GLY A 629 -41.17 -9.23 20.45
C GLY A 629 -40.90 -10.32 21.48
N SER A 630 -39.77 -11.03 21.42
CA SER A 630 -39.41 -12.02 22.46
C SER A 630 -39.25 -11.40 23.86
N VAL A 631 -38.95 -10.10 23.93
CA VAL A 631 -38.98 -9.29 25.14
C VAL A 631 -39.74 -7.98 24.85
N ASP A 632 -40.64 -7.59 25.76
CA ASP A 632 -41.45 -6.37 25.64
C ASP A 632 -41.14 -5.36 26.76
N ASN A 633 -40.49 -4.25 26.41
CA ASN A 633 -40.23 -3.09 27.27
C ASN A 633 -39.93 -1.84 26.43
N ASP A 634 -39.76 -0.69 27.08
CA ASP A 634 -39.60 0.60 26.41
C ASP A 634 -38.42 0.62 25.42
N GLY A 635 -37.29 -0.03 25.75
CA GLY A 635 -36.11 -0.09 24.86
C GLY A 635 -36.28 -1.01 23.64
N THR A 636 -37.18 -1.99 23.68
CA THR A 636 -37.52 -2.88 22.54
C THR A 636 -38.72 -2.36 21.75
N ARG A 637 -39.62 -1.60 22.39
CA ARG A 637 -40.75 -0.92 21.73
C ARG A 637 -40.27 0.18 20.83
N LYS A 638 -39.34 1.04 21.28
CA LYS A 638 -38.81 2.13 20.45
C LYS A 638 -38.25 1.66 19.10
N ILE A 639 -37.65 0.47 19.07
CA ILE A 639 -37.07 -0.11 17.86
C ILE A 639 -38.18 -0.65 16.95
N ARG A 640 -39.19 -1.30 17.51
CA ARG A 640 -40.37 -1.76 16.75
C ARG A 640 -41.15 -0.59 16.16
N ASP A 641 -41.37 0.45 16.96
CA ASP A 641 -42.06 1.66 16.52
C ASP A 641 -41.30 2.32 15.34
N ALA A 642 -39.95 2.30 15.36
CA ALA A 642 -39.13 2.75 14.25
C ALA A 642 -39.29 1.88 12.99
N VAL A 643 -39.29 0.55 13.13
CA VAL A 643 -39.50 -0.40 12.01
C VAL A 643 -40.89 -0.20 11.40
N GLU A 644 -41.93 -0.12 12.23
CA GLU A 644 -43.31 0.13 11.77
C GLU A 644 -43.42 1.45 10.99
N SER A 645 -42.70 2.49 11.41
CA SER A 645 -42.62 3.76 10.70
C SER A 645 -41.93 3.62 9.33
N LEU A 646 -40.80 2.91 9.29
CA LEU A 646 -40.03 2.69 8.05
C LEU A 646 -40.80 1.84 7.03
N HIS A 647 -41.52 0.80 7.46
CA HIS A 647 -42.38 0.00 6.58
C HIS A 647 -43.55 0.80 5.99
N GLY A 648 -43.99 1.85 6.70
CA GLY A 648 -45.06 2.74 6.27
C GLY A 648 -44.62 3.89 5.38
N ASP A 649 -43.32 4.01 5.12
CA ASP A 649 -42.72 5.15 4.40
C ASP A 649 -42.38 4.77 2.96
N ASP A 650 -43.03 5.43 2.00
CA ASP A 650 -42.82 5.19 0.57
C ASP A 650 -41.42 5.62 0.09
N ASP A 651 -40.70 6.45 0.86
CA ASP A 651 -39.33 6.88 0.54
C ASP A 651 -38.28 5.81 0.92
N VAL A 652 -38.67 4.77 1.67
CA VAL A 652 -37.81 3.62 2.02
C VAL A 652 -38.05 2.49 1.02
N ASP A 653 -37.21 2.42 -0.01
CA ASP A 653 -37.31 1.44 -1.10
C ASP A 653 -36.37 0.24 -0.95
N PHE A 654 -35.80 0.03 0.23
CA PHE A 654 -34.88 -1.06 0.54
C PHE A 654 -35.34 -1.90 1.74
N PRO A 655 -34.94 -3.18 1.85
CA PRO A 655 -35.37 -4.05 2.95
C PRO A 655 -34.89 -3.54 4.31
N VAL A 656 -35.83 -3.38 5.25
CA VAL A 656 -35.55 -3.05 6.65
C VAL A 656 -36.35 -3.96 7.57
N ASP A 657 -35.73 -4.49 8.63
CA ASP A 657 -36.48 -5.25 9.63
C ASP A 657 -35.85 -5.20 11.04
N GLY A 658 -36.61 -5.65 12.02
CA GLY A 658 -36.25 -5.71 13.44
C GLY A 658 -37.49 -5.61 14.34
N GLU A 659 -37.33 -5.52 15.66
CA GLU A 659 -36.09 -5.49 16.39
C GLU A 659 -35.45 -6.89 16.46
N MET A 660 -34.15 -7.01 16.19
CA MET A 660 -33.47 -8.31 16.14
C MET A 660 -32.06 -8.32 16.71
N GLN A 661 -31.59 -9.50 17.12
CA GLN A 661 -30.23 -9.73 17.60
C GLN A 661 -29.24 -9.70 16.45
N ALA A 662 -28.00 -9.31 16.76
CA ALA A 662 -26.94 -9.15 15.76
C ALA A 662 -26.60 -10.45 15.02
N ASP A 663 -26.67 -11.62 15.67
CA ASP A 663 -26.46 -12.92 15.03
C ASP A 663 -27.55 -13.25 14.01
N THR A 664 -28.80 -12.96 14.35
CA THR A 664 -29.97 -13.10 13.46
C THR A 664 -29.83 -12.20 12.24
N ALA A 665 -29.34 -10.96 12.43
CA ALA A 665 -29.15 -10.01 11.33
C ALA A 665 -28.06 -10.41 10.33
N VAL A 666 -27.01 -11.14 10.75
CA VAL A 666 -25.80 -11.37 9.92
C VAL A 666 -25.54 -12.83 9.52
N VAL A 667 -26.32 -13.78 10.05
CA VAL A 667 -26.19 -15.22 9.77
C VAL A 667 -27.42 -15.72 9.00
N GLU A 668 -27.22 -16.03 7.72
CA GLU A 668 -28.28 -16.43 6.78
C GLU A 668 -29.11 -17.63 7.28
N ASP A 669 -28.46 -18.65 7.85
CA ASP A 669 -29.14 -19.83 8.38
C ASP A 669 -30.10 -19.51 9.54
N ILE A 670 -29.79 -18.50 10.35
CA ILE A 670 -30.64 -18.07 11.49
C ILE A 670 -31.83 -17.28 10.96
N LEU A 671 -31.57 -16.34 10.04
CA LEU A 671 -32.56 -15.48 9.40
C LEU A 671 -33.62 -16.33 8.67
N ASN A 672 -33.19 -17.14 7.72
CA ASN A 672 -34.07 -17.92 6.84
C ASN A 672 -34.63 -19.19 7.49
N GLY A 673 -33.98 -19.70 8.55
CA GLY A 673 -34.40 -20.92 9.24
C GLY A 673 -35.44 -20.73 10.34
N THR A 674 -35.53 -19.52 10.92
CA THR A 674 -36.37 -19.26 12.12
C THR A 674 -37.43 -18.18 11.90
N TYR A 675 -37.15 -17.16 11.07
CA TYR A 675 -38.00 -15.99 10.90
C TYR A 675 -38.35 -15.76 9.43
N GLU A 676 -39.00 -16.74 8.79
CA GLU A 676 -39.42 -16.71 7.36
C GLU A 676 -40.36 -15.53 6.99
N PHE A 677 -40.85 -14.76 7.96
CA PHE A 677 -41.66 -13.56 7.74
C PHE A 677 -40.84 -12.27 7.64
N SER A 678 -39.53 -12.34 7.87
CA SER A 678 -38.62 -11.21 7.80
C SER A 678 -38.61 -10.58 6.40
N GLU A 679 -38.53 -9.26 6.31
CA GLU A 679 -38.35 -8.57 5.03
C GLU A 679 -36.91 -8.71 4.48
N LEU A 680 -35.97 -9.13 5.34
CA LEU A 680 -34.60 -9.46 4.95
C LEU A 680 -34.53 -10.91 4.43
N ASP A 681 -34.25 -11.07 3.14
CA ASP A 681 -33.96 -12.38 2.50
C ASP A 681 -32.47 -12.79 2.59
N GLU A 682 -31.59 -11.80 2.79
CA GLU A 682 -30.14 -11.95 2.90
C GLU A 682 -29.61 -11.25 4.16
N PRO A 683 -28.42 -11.64 4.67
CA PRO A 683 -27.79 -10.93 5.78
C PRO A 683 -27.70 -9.41 5.57
N ALA A 684 -28.03 -8.67 6.63
CA ALA A 684 -28.00 -7.22 6.64
C ALA A 684 -26.57 -6.68 6.44
N ASN A 685 -26.47 -5.57 5.71
CA ASN A 685 -25.24 -4.82 5.51
C ASN A 685 -25.31 -3.40 6.12
N VAL A 686 -26.48 -2.98 6.60
CA VAL A 686 -26.66 -1.78 7.42
C VAL A 686 -27.13 -2.24 8.80
N LEU A 687 -26.37 -1.91 9.83
CA LEU A 687 -26.65 -2.27 11.22
C LEU A 687 -26.93 -1.00 12.03
N VAL A 688 -28.18 -0.85 12.46
CA VAL A 688 -28.63 0.29 13.25
C VAL A 688 -28.71 -0.11 14.72
N PHE A 689 -27.81 0.42 15.53
CA PHE A 689 -27.66 0.15 16.95
C PHE A 689 -28.68 0.94 17.79
N PRO A 690 -29.12 0.40 18.93
CA PRO A 690 -30.20 1.00 19.72
C PRO A 690 -29.77 2.22 20.56
N ASN A 691 -28.47 2.43 20.75
CA ASN A 691 -27.86 3.56 21.47
C ASN A 691 -26.35 3.65 21.19
N LEU A 692 -25.75 4.76 21.63
CA LEU A 692 -24.34 5.08 21.39
C LEU A 692 -23.38 4.06 21.99
N GLU A 693 -23.64 3.58 23.21
CA GLU A 693 -22.76 2.59 23.86
C GLU A 693 -22.71 1.28 23.07
N ALA A 694 -23.86 0.78 22.62
CA ALA A 694 -23.95 -0.43 21.83
C ALA A 694 -23.22 -0.28 20.48
N GLY A 695 -23.44 0.84 19.78
CA GLY A 695 -22.76 1.15 18.53
C GLY A 695 -21.24 1.24 18.69
N ASN A 696 -20.78 2.06 19.64
CA ASN A 696 -19.36 2.31 19.86
C ASN A 696 -18.59 1.05 20.28
N ILE A 697 -19.16 0.26 21.19
CA ILE A 697 -18.55 -1.00 21.62
C ILE A 697 -18.56 -2.01 20.47
N GLY A 698 -19.69 -2.12 19.76
CA GLY A 698 -19.89 -3.08 18.67
C GLY A 698 -18.86 -2.92 17.55
N TYR A 699 -18.76 -1.73 16.94
CA TYR A 699 -17.84 -1.54 15.82
C TYR A 699 -16.37 -1.67 16.24
N LYS A 700 -15.99 -1.23 17.45
CA LYS A 700 -14.62 -1.35 17.94
C LYS A 700 -14.21 -2.80 18.19
N LEU A 701 -15.13 -3.64 18.68
CA LEU A 701 -14.87 -5.07 18.81
C LEU A 701 -14.72 -5.73 17.44
N LEU A 702 -15.56 -5.37 16.46
CA LEU A 702 -15.42 -5.85 15.08
C LEU A 702 -14.09 -5.41 14.45
N GLN A 703 -13.66 -4.18 14.71
CA GLN A 703 -12.37 -3.67 14.25
C GLN A 703 -11.19 -4.41 14.90
N ARG A 704 -11.19 -4.55 16.24
CA ARG A 704 -10.03 -5.06 16.98
C ARG A 704 -9.94 -6.58 17.08
N LEU A 705 -11.09 -7.27 17.14
CA LEU A 705 -11.16 -8.73 17.27
C LEU A 705 -11.70 -9.40 16.00
N GLY A 706 -12.59 -8.73 15.27
CA GLY A 706 -13.18 -9.24 14.03
C GLY A 706 -12.31 -9.04 12.78
N GLY A 707 -11.20 -8.30 12.89
CA GLY A 707 -10.29 -8.03 11.77
C GLY A 707 -10.89 -7.10 10.71
N ALA A 708 -11.88 -6.29 11.07
CA ALA A 708 -12.46 -5.29 10.16
C ALA A 708 -11.56 -4.06 10.04
N GLU A 709 -11.41 -3.53 8.82
CA GLU A 709 -10.95 -2.16 8.63
C GLU A 709 -12.15 -1.21 8.73
N ALA A 710 -11.99 -0.11 9.47
CA ALA A 710 -13.06 0.86 9.70
C ALA A 710 -12.73 2.19 9.01
N ILE A 711 -13.69 2.73 8.26
CA ILE A 711 -13.64 4.06 7.65
C ILE A 711 -14.76 4.90 8.23
N GLY A 712 -14.43 6.09 8.71
CA GLY A 712 -15.37 7.01 9.35
C GLY A 712 -14.83 7.65 10.64
N PRO A 713 -15.68 8.35 11.40
CA PRO A 713 -17.12 8.41 11.23
C PRO A 713 -17.52 9.37 10.11
N MET A 714 -18.36 8.90 9.20
CA MET A 714 -19.04 9.74 8.21
C MET A 714 -20.30 10.29 8.86
N LEU A 715 -20.45 11.61 8.85
CA LEU A 715 -21.60 12.27 9.44
C LEU A 715 -22.70 12.39 8.40
N VAL A 716 -23.88 11.89 8.71
CA VAL A 716 -25.08 12.00 7.86
C VAL A 716 -26.14 12.88 8.54
N GLY A 717 -27.08 13.44 7.76
CA GLY A 717 -28.17 14.29 8.27
C GLY A 717 -27.85 15.79 8.38
N MET A 718 -26.67 16.24 7.97
CA MET A 718 -26.28 17.66 7.94
C MET A 718 -26.80 18.39 6.69
N ASP A 719 -27.12 19.69 6.79
CA ASP A 719 -27.60 20.50 5.65
C ASP A 719 -26.54 20.69 4.56
N LYS A 720 -25.27 20.72 4.97
CA LYS A 720 -24.12 20.74 4.08
C LYS A 720 -23.09 19.70 4.52
N PRO A 721 -22.24 19.19 3.60
CA PRO A 721 -21.30 18.14 3.92
C PRO A 721 -20.26 18.57 4.96
N VAL A 722 -20.30 17.90 6.11
CA VAL A 722 -19.34 18.09 7.21
C VAL A 722 -18.95 16.72 7.72
N HIS A 723 -17.66 16.44 7.86
CA HIS A 723 -17.21 15.23 8.57
C HIS A 723 -16.21 15.56 9.67
N VAL A 724 -16.26 14.76 10.73
CA VAL A 724 -15.44 14.96 11.93
C VAL A 724 -14.48 13.80 12.07
N LEU A 725 -13.19 14.11 11.91
CA LEU A 725 -12.05 13.21 12.08
C LEU A 725 -11.89 12.81 13.55
N GLN A 726 -11.21 11.68 13.77
CA GLN A 726 -10.77 11.27 15.09
C GLN A 726 -9.32 11.69 15.35
N ARG A 727 -9.01 11.88 16.64
CA ARG A 727 -7.63 12.05 17.07
C ARG A 727 -6.81 10.83 16.72
N GLY A 728 -5.75 11.05 15.95
CA GLY A 728 -4.84 10.00 15.50
C GLY A 728 -5.15 9.44 14.12
N ASP A 729 -6.15 9.99 13.42
CA ASP A 729 -6.34 9.74 11.99
C ASP A 729 -5.05 10.10 11.22
N GLU A 730 -4.73 9.29 10.21
CA GLU A 730 -3.57 9.50 9.34
C GLU A 730 -3.99 10.28 8.08
N VAL A 731 -3.04 10.84 7.33
CA VAL A 731 -3.31 11.63 6.11
C VAL A 731 -4.30 10.93 5.15
N LYS A 732 -4.14 9.61 4.98
CA LYS A 732 -5.04 8.78 4.17
C LYS A 732 -6.51 8.87 4.64
N ASP A 733 -6.76 8.87 5.94
CA ASP A 733 -8.13 8.94 6.48
C ASP A 733 -8.75 10.31 6.22
N ILE A 734 -7.95 11.38 6.27
CA ILE A 734 -8.34 12.75 5.91
C ILE A 734 -8.71 12.83 4.43
N VAL A 735 -7.86 12.30 3.53
CA VAL A 735 -8.13 12.26 2.08
C VAL A 735 -9.37 11.44 1.76
N ASN A 736 -9.55 10.29 2.43
CA ASN A 736 -10.73 9.46 2.25
C ASN A 736 -12.01 10.21 2.65
N LEU A 737 -12.04 10.82 3.83
CA LEU A 737 -13.21 11.58 4.29
C LEU A 737 -13.43 12.83 3.46
N ALA A 738 -12.38 13.48 2.94
CA ALA A 738 -12.53 14.57 1.99
C ALA A 738 -13.21 14.10 0.70
N GLY A 739 -12.81 12.94 0.18
CA GLY A 739 -13.46 12.31 -0.96
C GLY A 739 -14.96 12.09 -0.74
N VAL A 740 -15.35 11.57 0.43
CA VAL A 740 -16.77 11.41 0.81
C VAL A 740 -17.45 12.79 0.85
N ALA A 741 -16.84 13.77 1.51
CA ALA A 741 -17.40 15.11 1.64
C ALA A 741 -17.58 15.84 0.28
N VAL A 742 -16.65 15.64 -0.66
CA VAL A 742 -16.74 16.17 -2.03
C VAL A 742 -17.89 15.51 -2.78
N VAL A 743 -18.02 14.19 -2.70
CA VAL A 743 -19.13 13.47 -3.34
C VAL A 743 -20.47 13.92 -2.76
N ASP A 744 -20.54 14.11 -1.45
CA ASP A 744 -21.74 14.63 -0.78
C ASP A 744 -22.07 16.07 -1.23
N ALA A 745 -21.07 16.88 -1.60
CA ALA A 745 -21.25 18.25 -2.10
C ALA A 745 -21.53 18.35 -3.62
N GLN A 746 -21.42 17.25 -4.35
CA GLN A 746 -21.74 17.18 -5.79
C GLN A 746 -23.23 16.94 -6.06
N GLU A 747 -23.94 16.42 -5.06
CA GLU A 747 -25.39 16.12 -5.08
C GLU A 747 -26.18 17.33 -4.58
#